data_AF-A0A229TM65-F1
#
_entry.id   AF-A0A229TM65-F1
#
_cell.length_a   1.000
_cell.length_b   1.000
_cell.length_c   1.000
_cell.angle_alpha   90.00
_cell.angle_beta   90.00
_cell.angle_gamma   90.00
#
_symmetry.space_group_name_H-M   'P 1'
#
loop_
_entity.id
_entity.type
_entity.pdbx_description
1 polymer ?
#
loop_
_entity_poly.entity_id
_entity_poly.type
_entity_poly.pdbx_seq_one_letter_code
_entity_poly.pdbx_strand_id
1 'polypeptide(L)'
;MVTAESLPAELRRAIVQIARTPRLLVACDYDGTLAPIVTNPDEARPLPESVGALRSLAGLHETTTAVISGRALRDLAILSRLPHEVHLVGSHGSEFDIGFVHELDAQARDLHRRVEQELERIAGGVPGVSLEVKPASIAVHVRRADREAARRVLDEVHSGPCTWEGVTTTDGKEVVELAVVQTDKGRALDTLRHQVGATAAIFLGDDVTDEKAFARLSGPDVGVKVGDGETLAGYRVASTDDVATVLAFMLEERRNWLYGEQAPPIERLSMLSNERAVALVTPDARLTWMCHPGPDAPAVFADLLGGASAGHFSIKPHHNGLPLGQRYLPNTMTVETRWSRLLVTDYLEPEGPPHRTDLVRVISGTAAASVVFAPRPEFGGVPVRLVPDAEGLRVLGTSEPFVLRSPGVAWEITSDGLHDTATALVQPTQDEPVVLELRCGTTDLSAHELSEVERRARAGAYWSDWATTLKLPNVESELVARSALTLRGLCNADTGAVLAAATTSLPEEIGGVRNWDYRYCWIRDAAFTVRELVGLGSMAEAEGYLRWLHGVLATLAGPERLHPLYTINGTQLGAEAVIDSLPGYAGSRPVRVGNLANHQVQLDVFGPVVELVAELAQVRGELRDEDWQLVRAMAEAVTRRWSEPDHGIWEERHVPRHRVYSRVMCWVTVDRAIKLGEVYGREIPAGWHDLREEIANDVLTHGWNDEVQAFTTAYDGTDLDAASLFVGLAGLIDPSDERFQHTVTAIEAELRSGSTVYRYRRDDGLPGGEGGFHLCAAWLIEAYLLTGRRTEAEELFEQLVDAAGPTGLLPEQYDPVAERSLGNHPQAYSHLGLIRCAKLLSGA
;
A
#
# COMPACT_ATOMS: atom_id res chain seq x y z
N MET A 1 -23.23 14.99 -23.02
CA MET A 1 -22.65 14.84 -21.67
C MET A 1 -21.23 15.35 -21.75
N VAL A 2 -20.93 16.39 -20.99
CA VAL A 2 -19.59 16.94 -20.82
C VAL A 2 -18.79 15.90 -20.05
N THR A 3 -17.67 15.42 -20.59
CA THR A 3 -16.78 14.42 -19.94
C THR A 3 -15.62 15.12 -19.27
N ALA A 4 -14.92 14.49 -18.32
CA ALA A 4 -13.71 15.07 -17.71
C ALA A 4 -12.66 15.50 -18.76
N GLU A 5 -12.63 14.84 -19.92
CA GLU A 5 -11.77 15.19 -21.07
C GLU A 5 -12.00 16.61 -21.63
N SER A 6 -13.17 17.20 -21.39
CA SER A 6 -13.51 18.56 -21.80
C SER A 6 -12.92 19.65 -20.90
N LEU A 7 -12.51 19.32 -19.67
CA LEU A 7 -11.88 20.26 -18.76
C LEU A 7 -10.48 20.66 -19.28
N PRO A 8 -10.01 21.89 -19.03
CA PRO A 8 -8.64 22.27 -19.33
C PRO A 8 -7.63 21.29 -18.72
N ALA A 9 -6.62 20.88 -19.49
CA ALA A 9 -5.66 19.87 -19.05
C ALA A 9 -4.91 20.28 -17.77
N GLU A 10 -4.61 21.58 -17.61
CA GLU A 10 -3.98 22.11 -16.41
C GLU A 10 -4.88 22.02 -15.17
N LEU A 11 -6.19 22.29 -15.34
CA LEU A 11 -7.17 22.12 -14.25
C LEU A 11 -7.31 20.65 -13.86
N ARG A 12 -7.34 19.72 -14.83
CA ARG A 12 -7.35 18.29 -14.51
C ARG A 12 -6.15 17.88 -13.66
N ARG A 13 -4.94 18.32 -14.03
CA ARG A 13 -3.72 18.04 -13.24
C ARG A 13 -3.82 18.59 -11.82
N ALA A 14 -4.33 19.81 -11.67
CA ALA A 14 -4.54 20.42 -10.37
C ALA A 14 -5.54 19.63 -9.51
N ILE A 15 -6.64 19.15 -10.10
CA ILE A 15 -7.64 18.31 -9.42
C ILE A 15 -7.02 16.99 -8.97
N VAL A 16 -6.26 16.32 -9.84
CA VAL A 16 -5.56 15.07 -9.51
C VAL A 16 -4.59 15.26 -8.34
N GLN A 17 -3.86 16.37 -8.31
CA GLN A 17 -2.92 16.69 -7.23
C GLN A 17 -3.64 16.97 -5.91
N ILE A 18 -4.65 17.85 -5.92
CA ILE A 18 -5.35 18.25 -4.69
C ILE A 18 -6.20 17.12 -4.10
N ALA A 19 -6.77 16.25 -4.94
CA ALA A 19 -7.55 15.07 -4.51
C ALA A 19 -6.73 14.08 -3.67
N ARG A 20 -5.39 14.11 -3.77
CA ARG A 20 -4.48 13.21 -3.05
C ARG A 20 -3.91 13.79 -1.76
N THR A 21 -4.38 14.95 -1.35
CA THR A 21 -3.94 15.57 -0.09
C THR A 21 -4.57 14.85 1.10
N PRO A 22 -3.88 14.65 2.24
CA PRO A 22 -4.41 13.86 3.36
C PRO A 22 -5.82 14.30 3.79
N ARG A 23 -5.97 15.59 4.12
CA ARG A 23 -7.24 16.20 4.53
C ARG A 23 -7.65 17.29 3.54
N LEU A 24 -8.78 17.09 2.86
CA LEU A 24 -9.24 17.94 1.77
C LEU A 24 -10.53 18.70 2.12
N LEU A 25 -10.53 20.01 1.87
CA LEU A 25 -11.75 20.84 1.88
C LEU A 25 -12.18 21.19 0.45
N VAL A 26 -13.40 20.81 0.08
CA VAL A 26 -14.03 21.18 -1.19
C VAL A 26 -15.12 22.21 -0.93
N ALA A 27 -14.87 23.47 -1.28
CA ALA A 27 -15.80 24.56 -1.05
C ALA A 27 -16.28 25.18 -2.36
N CYS A 28 -17.57 25.53 -2.43
CA CYS A 28 -18.17 26.17 -3.60
C CYS A 28 -19.01 27.39 -3.20
N ASP A 29 -19.09 28.40 -4.06
CA ASP A 29 -20.20 29.34 -4.01
C ASP A 29 -21.50 28.69 -4.51
N TYR A 30 -22.64 29.28 -4.15
CA TYR A 30 -23.96 28.81 -4.55
C TYR A 30 -24.44 29.40 -5.88
N ASP A 31 -24.55 30.74 -5.98
CA ASP A 31 -25.19 31.42 -7.10
C ASP A 31 -24.21 31.58 -8.26
N GLY A 32 -24.58 31.29 -9.49
CA GLY A 32 -23.67 31.33 -10.63
C GLY A 32 -22.56 30.27 -10.65
N THR A 33 -22.37 29.54 -9.56
CA THR A 33 -21.43 28.41 -9.43
C THR A 33 -22.14 27.05 -9.39
N LEU A 34 -22.92 26.76 -8.35
CA LEU A 34 -23.68 25.50 -8.25
C LEU A 34 -25.05 25.61 -8.91
N ALA A 35 -25.69 26.78 -8.78
CA ALA A 35 -26.98 27.10 -9.35
C ALA A 35 -26.82 28.18 -10.44
N PRO A 36 -27.36 27.99 -11.67
CA PRO A 36 -27.29 29.02 -12.70
C PRO A 36 -27.92 30.34 -12.24
N ILE A 37 -27.36 31.47 -12.69
CA ILE A 37 -27.95 32.79 -12.44
C ILE A 37 -29.30 32.88 -13.13
N VAL A 38 -30.35 33.14 -12.36
CA VAL A 38 -31.73 33.28 -12.84
C VAL A 38 -32.31 34.65 -12.44
N THR A 39 -33.31 35.12 -13.19
CA THR A 39 -33.94 36.43 -12.97
C THR A 39 -34.60 36.54 -11.59
N ASN A 40 -35.12 35.42 -11.07
CA ASN A 40 -35.71 35.34 -9.74
C ASN A 40 -34.80 34.51 -8.81
N PRO A 41 -34.10 35.11 -7.83
CA PRO A 41 -33.21 34.39 -6.92
C PRO A 41 -33.86 33.22 -6.18
N ASP A 42 -35.17 33.24 -5.95
CA ASP A 42 -35.90 32.15 -5.28
C ASP A 42 -36.08 30.91 -6.16
N GLU A 43 -35.75 31.01 -7.46
CA GLU A 43 -35.81 29.93 -8.45
C GLU A 43 -34.42 29.34 -8.76
N ALA A 44 -33.34 29.92 -8.23
CA ALA A 44 -32.00 29.38 -8.37
C ALA A 44 -31.95 28.00 -7.70
N ARG A 45 -31.69 26.95 -8.48
CA ARG A 45 -31.54 25.58 -7.97
C ARG A 45 -30.21 25.01 -8.46
N PRO A 46 -29.47 24.31 -7.61
CA PRO A 46 -28.21 23.70 -8.02
C PRO A 46 -28.46 22.58 -9.01
N LEU A 47 -27.49 22.33 -9.88
CA LEU A 47 -27.54 21.18 -10.78
C LEU A 47 -27.57 19.86 -9.97
N PRO A 48 -28.46 18.91 -10.29
CA PRO A 48 -28.54 17.62 -9.60
C PRO A 48 -27.19 16.87 -9.55
N GLU A 49 -26.41 16.97 -10.62
CA GLU A 49 -25.09 16.37 -10.76
C GLU A 49 -24.10 16.96 -9.73
N SER A 50 -24.08 18.29 -9.58
CA SER A 50 -23.23 18.97 -8.57
C SER A 50 -23.64 18.58 -7.14
N VAL A 51 -24.95 18.50 -6.87
CA VAL A 51 -25.47 18.04 -5.57
C VAL A 51 -25.07 16.59 -5.29
N GLY A 52 -25.18 15.71 -6.28
CA GLY A 52 -24.79 14.31 -6.17
C GLY A 52 -23.30 14.13 -5.92
N ALA A 53 -22.46 14.91 -6.62
CA ALA A 53 -21.01 14.89 -6.44
C ALA A 53 -20.59 15.42 -5.07
N LEU A 54 -21.11 16.57 -4.62
CA LEU A 54 -20.82 17.12 -3.29
C LEU A 54 -21.27 16.16 -2.17
N ARG A 55 -22.47 15.58 -2.28
CA ARG A 55 -22.93 14.55 -1.33
C ARG A 55 -21.96 13.38 -1.23
N SER A 56 -21.52 12.88 -2.38
CA SER A 56 -20.63 11.72 -2.42
C SER A 56 -19.26 12.06 -1.85
N LEU A 57 -18.72 13.25 -2.17
CA LEU A 57 -17.47 13.77 -1.62
C LEU A 57 -17.54 13.95 -0.09
N ALA A 58 -18.67 14.45 0.42
CA ALA A 58 -18.89 14.62 1.86
C ALA A 58 -18.89 13.29 2.64
N GLY A 59 -19.25 12.19 1.98
CA GLY A 59 -19.23 10.85 2.56
C GLY A 59 -17.85 10.17 2.57
N LEU A 60 -16.83 10.81 1.98
CA LEU A 60 -15.49 10.24 1.88
C LEU A 60 -14.64 10.54 3.13
N HIS A 61 -13.80 9.58 3.53
CA HIS A 61 -12.87 9.76 4.65
C HIS A 61 -11.95 10.97 4.44
N GLU A 62 -11.70 11.73 5.51
CA GLU A 62 -10.87 12.95 5.50
C GLU A 62 -11.19 13.96 4.39
N THR A 63 -12.46 14.00 3.95
CA THR A 63 -12.93 14.91 2.92
C THR A 63 -14.11 15.70 3.47
N THR A 64 -13.97 17.02 3.49
CA THR A 64 -15.02 17.94 3.93
C THR A 64 -15.54 18.69 2.72
N THR A 65 -16.86 18.84 2.61
CA THR A 65 -17.47 19.70 1.58
C THR A 65 -18.22 20.85 2.22
N ALA A 66 -18.21 22.01 1.57
CA ALA A 66 -18.89 23.19 2.05
C ALA A 66 -19.47 24.04 0.91
N VAL A 67 -20.55 24.77 1.20
CA VAL A 67 -21.10 25.81 0.32
C VAL A 67 -21.11 27.14 1.06
N ILE A 68 -20.40 28.13 0.51
CA ILE A 68 -20.26 29.46 1.09
C ILE A 68 -21.02 30.46 0.22
N SER A 69 -22.11 31.02 0.73
CA SER A 69 -22.99 31.91 -0.02
C SER A 69 -23.20 33.25 0.67
N GLY A 70 -23.59 34.28 -0.10
CA GLY A 70 -24.15 35.52 0.44
C GLY A 70 -25.58 35.39 0.94
N ARG A 71 -26.29 34.32 0.59
CA ARG A 71 -27.66 34.07 1.05
C ARG A 71 -27.70 33.81 2.55
N ALA A 72 -28.79 34.18 3.20
CA ALA A 72 -29.05 33.78 4.58
C ALA A 72 -29.02 32.25 4.69
N LEU A 73 -28.45 31.72 5.77
CA LEU A 73 -28.23 30.28 5.94
C LEU A 73 -29.53 29.47 5.79
N ARG A 74 -30.64 30.00 6.34
CA ARG A 74 -31.96 29.37 6.23
C ARG A 74 -32.42 29.24 4.77
N ASP A 75 -32.24 30.29 3.97
CA ASP A 75 -32.67 30.30 2.57
C ASP A 75 -31.77 29.40 1.74
N LEU A 76 -30.45 29.42 2.00
CA LEU A 76 -29.48 28.50 1.40
C LEU A 76 -29.86 27.04 1.67
N ALA A 77 -30.20 26.69 2.90
CA ALA A 77 -30.61 25.32 3.27
C ALA A 77 -31.88 24.86 2.55
N ILE A 78 -32.88 25.75 2.42
CA ILE A 78 -34.16 25.44 1.75
C ILE A 78 -33.96 25.24 0.24
N LEU A 79 -33.20 26.13 -0.39
CA LEU A 79 -33.06 26.19 -1.86
C LEU A 79 -32.05 25.17 -2.38
N SER A 80 -30.97 24.91 -1.65
CA SER A 80 -29.90 24.00 -2.07
C SER A 80 -30.32 22.52 -2.00
N ARG A 81 -31.14 22.14 -1.00
CA ARG A 81 -31.48 20.74 -0.69
C ARG A 81 -30.24 19.83 -0.57
N LEU A 82 -29.13 20.42 -0.16
CA LEU A 82 -27.90 19.69 0.11
C LEU A 82 -28.11 18.82 1.37
N PRO A 83 -27.44 17.66 1.44
CA PRO A 83 -27.55 16.77 2.59
C PRO A 83 -26.76 17.37 3.78
N HIS A 84 -27.02 16.90 5.00
CA HIS A 84 -26.46 17.48 6.23
C HIS A 84 -24.92 17.32 6.32
N GLU A 85 -24.34 16.40 5.57
CA GLU A 85 -22.90 16.17 5.48
C GLU A 85 -22.17 17.28 4.72
N VAL A 86 -22.87 18.12 3.96
CA VAL A 86 -22.29 19.29 3.27
C VAL A 86 -22.49 20.52 4.14
N HIS A 87 -21.40 21.13 4.61
CA HIS A 87 -21.47 22.32 5.46
C HIS A 87 -22.03 23.52 4.72
N LEU A 88 -22.99 24.22 5.32
CA LEU A 88 -23.58 25.43 4.76
C LEU A 88 -23.09 26.65 5.52
N VAL A 89 -22.60 27.64 4.76
CA VAL A 89 -22.17 28.94 5.27
C VAL A 89 -22.95 30.03 4.57
N GLY A 90 -23.80 30.72 5.33
CA GLY A 90 -24.62 31.82 4.85
C GLY A 90 -24.01 33.19 5.13
N SER A 91 -24.61 34.21 4.52
CA SER A 91 -24.35 35.63 4.79
C SER A 91 -22.85 35.98 4.76
N HIS A 92 -22.13 35.43 3.76
CA HIS A 92 -20.69 35.58 3.55
C HIS A 92 -19.80 35.15 4.74
N GLY A 93 -20.23 34.16 5.53
CA GLY A 93 -19.45 33.67 6.68
C GLY A 93 -19.92 34.17 8.03
N SER A 94 -21.09 34.81 8.13
CA SER A 94 -21.65 35.21 9.42
C SER A 94 -22.51 34.11 10.05
N GLU A 95 -23.01 33.18 9.24
CA GLU A 95 -23.89 32.09 9.67
C GLU A 95 -23.30 30.76 9.19
N PHE A 96 -23.13 29.80 10.09
CA PHE A 96 -22.75 28.45 9.75
C PHE A 96 -23.78 27.47 10.29
N ASP A 97 -23.93 26.33 9.63
CA ASP A 97 -24.80 25.26 10.11
C ASP A 97 -24.31 24.63 11.43
N ILE A 98 -25.21 23.85 12.03
CA ILE A 98 -25.24 23.53 13.46
C ILE A 98 -23.93 22.84 13.88
N GLY A 99 -23.12 23.56 14.68
CA GLY A 99 -21.80 23.15 15.16
C GLY A 99 -20.70 24.19 14.93
N PHE A 100 -20.93 25.13 13.99
CA PHE A 100 -19.95 26.14 13.55
C PHE A 100 -20.30 27.59 13.94
N VAL A 101 -21.09 27.81 14.99
CA VAL A 101 -21.40 29.18 15.43
C VAL A 101 -20.15 29.79 16.06
N HIS A 102 -19.52 30.77 15.40
CA HIS A 102 -18.66 31.71 16.12
C HIS A 102 -19.53 32.37 17.19
N GLU A 103 -19.34 31.99 18.46
CA GLU A 103 -19.77 32.87 19.54
C GLU A 103 -19.10 34.22 19.27
N LEU A 104 -19.91 35.24 18.97
CA LEU A 104 -19.44 36.61 18.95
C LEU A 104 -18.60 36.84 20.21
N ASP A 105 -17.39 37.36 20.07
CA ASP A 105 -16.61 37.73 21.23
C ASP A 105 -17.39 38.80 22.06
N ALA A 106 -16.96 39.03 23.30
CA ALA A 106 -17.68 39.94 24.19
C ALA A 106 -17.82 41.35 23.57
N GLN A 107 -16.81 41.79 22.79
CA GLN A 107 -16.78 43.10 22.16
C GLN A 107 -17.78 43.20 20.99
N ALA A 108 -17.87 42.16 20.15
CA ALA A 108 -18.80 42.10 19.04
C ALA A 108 -20.25 41.94 19.53
N ARG A 109 -20.51 41.20 20.63
CA ARG A 109 -21.83 41.16 21.28
C ARG A 109 -22.29 42.51 21.81
N ASP A 110 -21.36 43.26 22.40
CA ASP A 110 -21.65 44.60 22.91
C ASP A 110 -21.91 45.58 21.76
N LEU A 111 -21.13 45.50 20.69
CA LEU A 111 -21.33 46.29 19.49
C LEU A 111 -22.66 45.94 18.81
N HIS A 112 -23.01 44.64 18.70
CA HIS A 112 -24.28 44.18 18.16
C HIS A 112 -25.47 44.81 18.89
N ARG A 113 -25.51 44.68 20.22
CA ARG A 113 -26.56 45.27 21.05
C ARG A 113 -26.64 46.79 20.92
N ARG A 114 -25.49 47.46 20.78
CA ARG A 114 -25.44 48.90 20.60
C ARG A 114 -25.99 49.33 19.24
N VAL A 115 -25.66 48.59 18.18
CA VAL A 115 -26.20 48.84 16.84
C VAL A 115 -27.71 48.59 16.82
N GLU A 116 -28.18 47.52 17.45
CA GLU A 116 -29.61 47.20 17.58
C GLU A 116 -30.39 48.34 18.22
N GLN A 117 -29.95 48.80 19.40
CA GLN A 117 -30.61 49.89 20.14
C GLN A 117 -30.66 51.19 19.33
N GLU A 118 -29.59 51.51 18.59
CA GLU A 118 -29.54 52.72 17.78
C GLU A 118 -30.43 52.61 16.54
N LEU A 119 -30.45 51.46 15.87
CA LEU A 119 -31.34 51.22 14.75
C LEU A 119 -32.82 51.22 15.19
N GLU A 120 -33.14 50.68 16.37
CA GLU A 120 -34.46 50.77 16.98
C GLU A 120 -34.86 52.22 17.25
N ARG A 121 -33.92 53.06 17.69
CA ARG A 121 -34.15 54.50 17.87
C ARG A 121 -34.44 55.21 16.54
N ILE A 122 -33.67 54.88 15.49
CA ILE A 122 -33.80 55.52 14.16
C ILE A 122 -35.09 55.06 13.45
N ALA A 123 -35.40 53.76 13.51
CA ALA A 123 -36.59 53.18 12.90
C ALA A 123 -37.87 53.41 13.72
N GLY A 124 -37.72 53.67 15.03
CA GLY A 124 -38.81 53.77 15.99
C GLY A 124 -39.86 54.81 15.60
N GLY A 125 -41.08 54.34 15.37
CA GLY A 125 -42.23 55.20 15.05
C GLY A 125 -42.30 55.66 13.60
N VAL A 126 -41.47 55.13 12.69
CA VAL A 126 -41.53 55.41 11.25
C VAL A 126 -42.36 54.32 10.53
N PRO A 127 -43.57 54.63 10.03
CA PRO A 127 -44.40 53.63 9.36
C PRO A 127 -43.73 53.09 8.08
N GLY A 128 -43.66 51.76 7.97
CA GLY A 128 -43.14 51.08 6.77
C GLY A 128 -41.64 50.76 6.78
N VAL A 129 -40.92 51.09 7.86
CA VAL A 129 -39.55 50.63 8.12
C VAL A 129 -39.58 49.41 9.04
N SER A 130 -38.79 48.38 8.75
CA SER A 130 -38.65 47.20 9.61
C SER A 130 -37.20 46.80 9.81
N LEU A 131 -36.87 46.37 11.02
CA LEU A 131 -35.55 45.83 11.37
C LEU A 131 -35.61 44.31 11.34
N GLU A 132 -34.57 43.69 10.80
CA GLU A 132 -34.34 42.25 10.83
C GLU A 132 -33.03 42.00 11.57
N VAL A 133 -33.13 41.49 12.79
CA VAL A 133 -31.99 41.19 13.66
C VAL A 133 -31.52 39.77 13.40
N LYS A 134 -30.26 39.62 12.98
CA LYS A 134 -29.57 38.34 12.77
C LYS A 134 -28.50 38.16 13.85
N PRO A 135 -27.90 36.97 14.04
CA PRO A 135 -26.94 36.73 15.13
C PRO A 135 -25.72 37.65 15.15
N ALA A 136 -25.32 38.20 14.00
CA ALA A 136 -24.10 38.99 13.86
C ALA A 136 -24.27 40.25 12.99
N SER A 137 -25.50 40.55 12.55
CA SER A 137 -25.84 41.70 11.72
C SER A 137 -27.29 42.11 11.90
N ILE A 138 -27.61 43.35 11.50
CA ILE A 138 -28.97 43.89 11.56
C ILE A 138 -29.26 44.60 10.24
N ALA A 139 -30.36 44.21 9.58
CA ALA A 139 -30.81 44.81 8.33
C ALA A 139 -31.98 45.76 8.54
N VAL A 140 -31.90 46.94 7.92
CA VAL A 140 -32.91 48.00 7.96
C VAL A 140 -33.63 48.01 6.61
N HIS A 141 -34.87 47.54 6.58
CA HIS A 141 -35.70 47.51 5.38
C HIS A 141 -36.59 48.75 5.31
N VAL A 142 -36.51 49.51 4.22
CA VAL A 142 -37.31 50.74 4.03
C VAL A 142 -38.31 50.66 2.87
N ARG A 143 -38.41 49.50 2.21
CA ARG A 143 -39.25 49.27 1.01
C ARG A 143 -40.73 49.63 1.17
N ARG A 144 -41.28 49.58 2.39
CA ARG A 144 -42.71 49.85 2.66
C ARG A 144 -42.94 51.26 3.22
N ALA A 145 -41.87 52.04 3.42
CA ALA A 145 -41.95 53.40 3.92
C ALA A 145 -42.24 54.39 2.80
N ASP A 146 -42.85 55.53 3.14
CA ASP A 146 -42.95 56.66 2.23
C ASP A 146 -41.54 57.12 1.79
N ARG A 147 -41.39 57.61 0.55
CA ARG A 147 -40.08 57.98 -0.03
C ARG A 147 -39.30 58.99 0.81
N GLU A 148 -39.97 59.94 1.43
CA GLU A 148 -39.30 60.96 2.24
C GLU A 148 -38.85 60.39 3.60
N ALA A 149 -39.64 59.48 4.16
CA ALA A 149 -39.31 58.76 5.39
C ALA A 149 -38.17 57.74 5.17
N ALA A 150 -38.23 56.98 4.07
CA ALA A 150 -37.21 56.03 3.66
C ALA A 150 -35.85 56.72 3.48
N ARG A 151 -35.81 57.85 2.77
CA ARG A 151 -34.57 58.61 2.55
C ARG A 151 -34.00 59.13 3.87
N ARG A 152 -34.85 59.68 4.75
CA ARG A 152 -34.42 60.18 6.07
C ARG A 152 -33.80 59.08 6.93
N VAL A 153 -34.43 57.91 6.98
CA VAL A 153 -33.93 56.77 7.77
C VAL A 153 -32.61 56.25 7.19
N LEU A 154 -32.50 56.09 5.87
CA LEU A 154 -31.25 55.67 5.23
C LEU A 154 -30.13 56.69 5.47
N ASP A 155 -30.40 57.99 5.32
CA ASP A 155 -29.40 59.04 5.56
C ASP A 155 -28.91 59.03 7.03
N GLU A 156 -29.81 58.82 7.99
CA GLU A 156 -29.46 58.75 9.43
C GLU A 156 -28.69 57.46 9.77
N VAL A 157 -29.05 56.32 9.16
CA VAL A 157 -28.30 55.05 9.30
C VAL A 157 -26.89 55.18 8.72
N HIS A 158 -26.76 55.78 7.52
CA HIS A 158 -25.48 55.95 6.83
C HIS A 158 -24.55 56.94 7.51
N SER A 159 -25.09 58.01 8.07
CA SER A 159 -24.32 59.03 8.81
C SER A 159 -24.07 58.67 10.27
N GLY A 160 -24.78 57.65 10.79
CA GLY A 160 -24.67 57.17 12.16
C GLY A 160 -24.02 55.79 12.25
N PRO A 161 -24.76 54.73 12.58
CA PRO A 161 -24.22 53.42 12.92
C PRO A 161 -23.38 52.76 11.81
N CYS A 162 -23.58 53.10 10.52
CA CYS A 162 -22.72 52.61 9.43
C CYS A 162 -21.27 53.13 9.50
N THR A 163 -21.02 54.21 10.25
CA THR A 163 -19.67 54.78 10.40
C THR A 163 -18.91 54.27 11.61
N TRP A 164 -19.54 53.41 12.43
CA TRP A 164 -18.95 52.94 13.68
C TRP A 164 -17.82 51.94 13.44
N GLU A 165 -16.76 52.06 14.23
CA GLU A 165 -15.63 51.13 14.19
C GLU A 165 -16.10 49.71 14.54
N GLY A 166 -15.76 48.73 13.70
CA GLY A 166 -16.21 47.34 13.82
C GLY A 166 -17.53 47.02 13.12
N VAL A 167 -18.21 48.01 12.53
CA VAL A 167 -19.41 47.81 11.70
C VAL A 167 -19.02 47.75 10.22
N THR A 168 -19.47 46.70 9.53
CA THR A 168 -19.35 46.53 8.09
C THR A 168 -20.73 46.72 7.46
N THR A 169 -20.84 47.66 6.52
CA THR A 169 -22.11 48.01 5.87
C THR A 169 -22.23 47.40 4.48
N THR A 170 -23.39 46.82 4.18
CA THR A 170 -23.76 46.35 2.85
C THR A 170 -25.04 47.04 2.38
N ASP A 171 -24.94 47.76 1.26
CA ASP A 171 -26.05 48.48 0.64
C ASP A 171 -26.83 47.59 -0.33
N GLY A 172 -28.16 47.49 -0.13
CA GLY A 172 -29.08 46.80 -1.00
C GLY A 172 -30.18 47.71 -1.56
N LYS A 173 -31.00 47.17 -2.46
CA LYS A 173 -32.14 47.93 -3.01
C LYS A 173 -33.23 48.06 -1.94
N GLU A 174 -33.36 49.26 -1.37
CA GLU A 174 -34.32 49.59 -0.29
C GLU A 174 -34.06 48.85 1.03
N VAL A 175 -32.82 48.43 1.26
CA VAL A 175 -32.33 47.80 2.51
C VAL A 175 -30.86 48.15 2.76
N VAL A 176 -30.46 48.31 4.03
CA VAL A 176 -29.05 48.47 4.45
C VAL A 176 -28.76 47.48 5.58
N GLU A 177 -27.69 46.69 5.46
CA GLU A 177 -27.27 45.71 6.46
C GLU A 177 -25.99 46.15 7.17
N LEU A 178 -25.99 46.05 8.51
CA LEU A 178 -24.87 46.42 9.38
C LEU A 178 -24.40 45.17 10.13
N ALA A 179 -23.24 44.64 9.78
CA ALA A 179 -22.61 43.48 10.43
C ALA A 179 -21.54 43.93 11.43
N VAL A 180 -21.49 43.32 12.62
CA VAL A 180 -20.52 43.66 13.68
C VAL A 180 -19.29 42.76 13.72
N VAL A 181 -19.20 41.89 12.73
CA VAL A 181 -18.06 41.03 12.41
C VAL A 181 -17.72 41.26 10.95
N GLN A 182 -16.44 41.27 10.61
CA GLN A 182 -16.02 41.37 9.22
C GLN A 182 -16.33 40.06 8.50
N THR A 183 -17.34 40.08 7.64
CA THR A 183 -17.84 38.91 6.92
C THR A 183 -17.38 38.96 5.47
N ASP A 184 -16.49 38.04 5.12
CA ASP A 184 -16.18 37.75 3.74
C ASP A 184 -15.95 36.27 3.53
N LYS A 185 -16.21 35.81 2.30
CA LYS A 185 -16.07 34.41 1.90
C LYS A 185 -14.66 33.85 2.13
N GLY A 186 -13.63 34.71 2.10
CA GLY A 186 -12.25 34.29 2.39
C GLY A 186 -12.03 33.91 3.84
N ARG A 187 -12.53 34.70 4.78
CA ARG A 187 -12.49 34.34 6.21
C ARG A 187 -13.33 33.11 6.51
N ALA A 188 -14.48 32.97 5.87
CA ALA A 188 -15.30 31.77 6.00
C ALA A 188 -14.51 30.51 5.60
N LEU A 189 -13.78 30.58 4.49
CA LEU A 189 -12.93 29.50 4.00
C LEU A 189 -11.79 29.18 4.97
N ASP A 190 -11.09 30.20 5.50
CA ASP A 190 -10.02 30.02 6.50
C ASP A 190 -10.54 29.35 7.78
N THR A 191 -11.71 29.78 8.27
CA THR A 191 -12.35 29.19 9.46
C THR A 191 -12.69 27.73 9.24
N LEU A 192 -13.32 27.39 8.10
CA LEU A 192 -13.61 25.99 7.74
C LEU A 192 -12.33 25.16 7.70
N ARG A 193 -11.32 25.65 6.97
CA ARG A 193 -10.03 24.98 6.80
C ARG A 193 -9.37 24.67 8.14
N HIS A 194 -9.33 25.64 9.04
CA HIS A 194 -8.71 25.49 10.35
C HIS A 194 -9.46 24.46 11.22
N GLN A 195 -10.78 24.54 11.26
CA GLN A 195 -11.59 23.66 12.11
C GLN A 195 -11.54 22.20 11.67
N VAL A 196 -11.56 21.93 10.37
CA VAL A 196 -11.45 20.55 9.85
C VAL A 196 -10.00 20.07 9.73
N GLY A 197 -9.02 20.94 10.03
CA GLY A 197 -7.61 20.65 9.89
C GLY A 197 -7.21 20.29 8.45
N ALA A 198 -7.85 20.91 7.46
CA ALA A 198 -7.63 20.61 6.06
C ALA A 198 -6.22 21.06 5.61
N THR A 199 -5.49 20.13 5.00
CA THR A 199 -4.15 20.36 4.46
C THR A 199 -4.18 21.15 3.16
N ALA A 200 -5.25 21.01 2.37
CA ALA A 200 -5.49 21.78 1.15
C ALA A 200 -6.99 22.09 0.96
N ALA A 201 -7.28 23.16 0.22
CA ALA A 201 -8.64 23.57 -0.12
C ALA A 201 -8.79 23.85 -1.62
N ILE A 202 -9.90 23.40 -2.20
CA ILE A 202 -10.37 23.86 -3.50
C ILE A 202 -11.58 24.78 -3.31
N PHE A 203 -11.58 25.93 -3.97
CA PHE A 203 -12.71 26.87 -3.99
C PHE A 203 -13.18 27.15 -5.41
N LEU A 204 -14.48 27.00 -5.66
CA LEU A 204 -15.13 27.32 -6.93
C LEU A 204 -16.07 28.50 -6.73
N GLY A 205 -15.95 29.54 -7.56
CA GLY A 205 -16.74 30.77 -7.42
C GLY A 205 -16.87 31.53 -8.74
N ASP A 206 -17.88 32.39 -8.87
CA ASP A 206 -18.22 33.10 -10.10
C ASP A 206 -18.18 34.64 -9.97
N ASP A 207 -18.20 35.21 -8.77
CA ASP A 207 -18.44 36.64 -8.59
C ASP A 207 -17.27 37.41 -7.93
N VAL A 208 -17.44 38.72 -7.77
CA VAL A 208 -16.42 39.60 -7.16
C VAL A 208 -16.26 39.32 -5.67
N THR A 209 -17.27 38.74 -5.01
CA THR A 209 -17.17 38.38 -3.59
C THR A 209 -16.31 37.15 -3.38
N ASP A 210 -16.25 36.24 -4.37
CA ASP A 210 -15.40 35.05 -4.40
C ASP A 210 -13.91 35.37 -4.54
N GLU A 211 -13.56 36.53 -5.09
CA GLU A 211 -12.16 36.99 -5.16
C GLU A 211 -11.50 37.10 -3.79
N LYS A 212 -12.29 37.38 -2.75
CA LYS A 212 -11.79 37.38 -1.36
C LYS A 212 -11.44 35.97 -0.87
N ALA A 213 -12.13 34.93 -1.38
CA ALA A 213 -11.78 33.54 -1.12
C ALA A 213 -10.55 33.10 -1.93
N PHE A 214 -10.48 33.46 -3.21
CA PHE A 214 -9.30 33.18 -4.03
C PHE A 214 -8.02 33.81 -3.46
N ALA A 215 -8.12 35.03 -2.90
CA ALA A 215 -6.98 35.70 -2.25
C ALA A 215 -6.43 34.97 -1.01
N ARG A 216 -7.17 34.02 -0.43
CA ARG A 216 -6.73 33.21 0.72
C ARG A 216 -6.07 31.90 0.32
N LEU A 217 -6.32 31.43 -0.89
CA LEU A 217 -5.76 30.17 -1.39
C LEU A 217 -4.24 30.31 -1.53
N SER A 218 -3.51 29.33 -1.01
CA SER A 218 -2.04 29.30 -1.08
C SER A 218 -1.49 27.88 -1.03
N GLY A 219 -0.25 27.68 -1.48
CA GLY A 219 0.36 26.35 -1.49
C GLY A 219 -0.35 25.40 -2.47
N PRO A 220 -0.78 24.18 -2.05
CA PRO A 220 -1.42 23.19 -2.92
C PRO A 220 -2.91 23.49 -3.22
N ASP A 221 -3.43 24.62 -2.73
CA ASP A 221 -4.84 25.00 -2.90
C ASP A 221 -5.18 25.30 -4.38
N VAL A 222 -6.45 25.10 -4.74
CA VAL A 222 -6.94 25.27 -6.12
C VAL A 222 -8.11 26.27 -6.15
N GLY A 223 -7.97 27.35 -6.90
CA GLY A 223 -9.05 28.31 -7.16
C GLY A 223 -9.58 28.16 -8.58
N VAL A 224 -10.89 28.01 -8.75
CA VAL A 224 -11.54 27.88 -10.06
C VAL A 224 -12.61 28.96 -10.23
N LYS A 225 -12.39 29.88 -11.17
CA LYS A 225 -13.38 30.88 -11.58
C LYS A 225 -14.40 30.27 -12.54
N VAL A 226 -15.68 30.49 -12.29
CA VAL A 226 -16.79 30.12 -13.18
C VAL A 226 -17.18 31.34 -14.02
N GLY A 227 -17.28 31.16 -15.33
CA GLY A 227 -17.62 32.22 -16.29
C GLY A 227 -16.49 33.22 -16.53
N ASP A 228 -16.81 34.35 -17.17
CA ASP A 228 -15.87 35.39 -17.59
C ASP A 228 -15.50 36.38 -16.45
N GLY A 229 -14.59 37.32 -16.72
CA GLY A 229 -14.18 38.40 -15.80
C GLY A 229 -12.78 38.24 -15.23
N GLU A 230 -12.19 39.32 -14.73
CA GLU A 230 -10.89 39.29 -14.03
C GLU A 230 -11.00 38.46 -12.75
N THR A 231 -9.95 37.71 -12.41
CA THR A 231 -9.95 36.83 -11.24
C THR A 231 -8.54 36.54 -10.73
N LEU A 232 -8.42 36.29 -9.43
CA LEU A 232 -7.26 35.74 -8.74
C LEU A 232 -7.20 34.21 -8.79
N ALA A 233 -8.28 33.54 -9.22
CA ALA A 233 -8.29 32.09 -9.38
C ALA A 233 -7.24 31.61 -10.40
N GLY A 234 -6.52 30.55 -10.06
CA GLY A 234 -5.50 29.96 -10.95
C GLY A 234 -6.08 29.27 -12.18
N TYR A 235 -7.36 28.85 -12.12
CA TYR A 235 -8.03 28.11 -13.17
C TYR A 235 -9.42 28.69 -13.47
N ARG A 236 -9.98 28.33 -14.64
CA ARG A 236 -11.29 28.80 -15.08
C ARG A 236 -12.09 27.69 -15.76
N VAL A 237 -13.40 27.72 -15.57
CA VAL A 237 -14.40 26.95 -16.32
C VAL A 237 -15.50 27.88 -16.85
N ALA A 238 -16.21 27.47 -17.90
CA ALA A 238 -17.11 28.36 -18.62
C ALA A 238 -18.52 28.43 -18.01
N SER A 239 -19.00 27.35 -17.40
CA SER A 239 -20.38 27.26 -16.92
C SER A 239 -20.53 26.45 -15.63
N THR A 240 -21.75 26.48 -15.08
CA THR A 240 -22.17 25.63 -13.97
C THR A 240 -22.15 24.14 -14.32
N ASP A 241 -22.29 23.74 -15.59
CA ASP A 241 -22.15 22.34 -16.02
C ASP A 241 -20.69 21.86 -15.92
N ASP A 242 -19.74 22.74 -16.21
CA ASP A 242 -18.32 22.44 -16.04
C ASP A 242 -17.97 22.29 -14.54
N VAL A 243 -18.62 23.04 -13.65
CA VAL A 243 -18.52 22.87 -12.20
C VAL A 243 -18.95 21.46 -11.79
N ALA A 244 -20.07 20.96 -12.32
CA ALA A 244 -20.51 19.59 -12.07
C ALA A 244 -19.46 18.57 -12.54
N THR A 245 -18.83 18.82 -13.70
CA THR A 245 -17.76 17.98 -14.25
C THR A 245 -16.50 18.00 -13.38
N VAL A 246 -16.10 19.17 -12.85
CA VAL A 246 -14.97 19.32 -11.90
C VAL A 246 -15.23 18.52 -10.63
N LEU A 247 -16.42 18.67 -10.03
CA LEU A 247 -16.79 17.95 -8.80
C LEU A 247 -16.86 16.43 -9.00
N ALA A 248 -17.40 15.98 -10.14
CA ALA A 248 -17.47 14.56 -10.47
C ALA A 248 -16.08 13.96 -10.70
N PHE A 249 -15.21 14.66 -11.44
CA PHE A 249 -13.83 14.21 -11.67
C PHE A 249 -13.02 14.18 -10.36
N MET A 250 -13.20 15.19 -9.50
CA MET A 250 -12.57 15.21 -8.17
C MET A 250 -13.08 14.09 -7.26
N LEU A 251 -14.38 13.77 -7.31
CA LEU A 251 -14.95 12.63 -6.60
C LEU A 251 -14.28 11.31 -7.02
N GLU A 252 -14.13 11.11 -8.32
CA GLU A 252 -13.47 9.92 -8.88
C GLU A 252 -12.01 9.84 -8.40
N GLU A 253 -11.22 10.89 -8.58
CA GLU A 253 -9.82 10.93 -8.16
C GLU A 253 -9.66 10.77 -6.63
N ARG A 254 -10.53 11.40 -5.84
CA ARG A 254 -10.50 11.29 -4.37
C ARG A 254 -10.86 9.87 -3.93
N ARG A 255 -11.86 9.23 -4.56
CA ARG A 255 -12.22 7.83 -4.28
C ARG A 255 -11.10 6.88 -4.66
N ASN A 256 -10.49 7.07 -5.83
CA ASN A 256 -9.36 6.25 -6.27
C ASN A 256 -8.16 6.40 -5.31
N TRP A 257 -7.95 7.59 -4.76
CA TRP A 257 -6.94 7.80 -3.72
C TRP A 257 -7.33 7.23 -2.35
N LEU A 258 -8.59 7.30 -1.93
CA LEU A 258 -8.98 6.78 -0.62
C LEU A 258 -9.09 5.26 -0.58
N TYR A 259 -9.60 4.67 -1.66
CA TYR A 259 -9.99 3.27 -1.72
C TYR A 259 -9.13 2.45 -2.69
N GLY A 260 -8.10 3.06 -3.28
CA GLY A 260 -7.33 2.48 -4.38
C GLY A 260 -8.09 2.47 -5.70
N GLU A 261 -7.37 2.37 -6.82
CA GLU A 261 -7.96 1.86 -8.07
C GLU A 261 -8.40 0.40 -7.86
N GLN A 262 -9.17 -0.20 -8.79
CA GLN A 262 -9.46 -1.64 -8.77
C GLN A 262 -8.13 -2.43 -8.81
N ALA A 263 -7.59 -2.72 -7.64
CA ALA A 263 -6.30 -3.34 -7.50
C ALA A 263 -6.39 -4.76 -8.10
N PRO A 264 -5.44 -5.15 -8.96
CA PRO A 264 -5.43 -6.49 -9.53
C PRO A 264 -5.34 -7.50 -8.37
N PRO A 265 -6.20 -8.54 -8.34
CA PRO A 265 -6.13 -9.54 -7.29
C PRO A 265 -4.71 -10.10 -7.13
N ILE A 266 -4.25 -10.22 -5.88
CA ILE A 266 -2.84 -10.50 -5.55
C ILE A 266 -2.38 -11.80 -6.21
N GLU A 267 -3.19 -12.85 -6.16
CA GLU A 267 -2.88 -14.17 -6.75
C GLU A 267 -2.70 -14.14 -8.27
N ARG A 268 -3.20 -13.10 -8.94
CA ARG A 268 -3.10 -12.96 -10.39
C ARG A 268 -1.83 -12.22 -10.83
N LEU A 269 -1.02 -11.74 -9.91
CA LEU A 269 0.26 -11.11 -10.21
C LEU A 269 1.32 -12.17 -10.51
N SER A 270 2.07 -11.96 -11.60
CA SER A 270 3.21 -12.78 -11.98
C SER A 270 4.52 -12.10 -11.62
N MET A 271 5.48 -12.86 -11.11
CA MET A 271 6.81 -12.37 -10.73
C MET A 271 7.82 -12.61 -11.85
N LEU A 272 8.57 -11.57 -12.20
CA LEU A 272 9.81 -11.66 -12.95
C LEU A 272 10.97 -11.59 -11.95
N SER A 273 12.01 -12.39 -12.16
CA SER A 273 13.25 -12.28 -11.39
C SER A 273 14.45 -12.61 -12.26
N ASN A 274 15.58 -11.99 -11.92
CA ASN A 274 16.92 -12.38 -12.35
C ASN A 274 17.87 -12.57 -11.15
N GLU A 275 17.32 -12.82 -9.96
CA GLU A 275 18.02 -12.94 -8.67
C GLU A 275 18.71 -11.64 -8.19
N ARG A 276 18.62 -10.53 -8.93
CA ARG A 276 19.12 -9.21 -8.49
C ARG A 276 18.01 -8.19 -8.36
N ALA A 277 17.04 -8.28 -9.25
CA ALA A 277 15.85 -7.46 -9.30
C ALA A 277 14.62 -8.37 -9.37
N VAL A 278 13.52 -7.85 -8.84
CA VAL A 278 12.20 -8.48 -8.89
C VAL A 278 11.20 -7.46 -9.42
N ALA A 279 10.28 -7.92 -10.26
CA ALA A 279 9.19 -7.10 -10.76
C ALA A 279 7.89 -7.88 -10.82
N LEU A 280 6.75 -7.21 -10.65
CA LEU A 280 5.43 -7.82 -10.78
C LEU A 280 4.68 -7.30 -12.00
N VAL A 281 4.04 -8.23 -12.71
CA VAL A 281 3.25 -7.98 -13.92
C VAL A 281 1.82 -8.48 -13.69
N THR A 282 0.84 -7.65 -14.04
CA THR A 282 -0.59 -7.99 -13.98
C THR A 282 -1.00 -8.92 -15.14
N PRO A 283 -2.19 -9.54 -15.09
CA PRO A 283 -2.70 -10.39 -16.18
C PRO A 283 -2.87 -9.73 -17.54
N ASP A 284 -2.83 -8.39 -17.60
CA ASP A 284 -2.94 -7.57 -18.80
C ASP A 284 -1.62 -6.89 -19.20
N ALA A 285 -0.48 -7.46 -18.78
CA ALA A 285 0.87 -6.98 -19.08
C ALA A 285 1.15 -5.53 -18.65
N ARG A 286 0.63 -5.11 -17.50
CA ARG A 286 1.10 -3.91 -16.80
C ARG A 286 2.15 -4.34 -15.77
N LEU A 287 3.36 -3.82 -15.91
CA LEU A 287 4.39 -3.85 -14.88
C LEU A 287 3.96 -2.87 -13.78
N THR A 288 3.59 -3.41 -12.62
CA THR A 288 2.95 -2.67 -11.52
C THR A 288 3.90 -2.46 -10.33
N TRP A 289 4.96 -3.27 -10.25
CA TRP A 289 5.95 -3.22 -9.19
C TRP A 289 7.35 -3.46 -9.74
N MET A 290 8.31 -2.62 -9.39
CA MET A 290 9.75 -2.88 -9.57
C MET A 290 10.56 -1.90 -8.72
N CYS A 291 11.60 -2.38 -8.06
CA CYS A 291 12.55 -1.56 -7.29
C CYS A 291 13.95 -1.57 -7.95
N HIS A 292 14.74 -0.52 -7.72
CA HIS A 292 16.11 -0.42 -8.21
C HIS A 292 16.92 0.50 -7.27
N PRO A 293 18.21 0.22 -6.95
CA PRO A 293 19.09 -0.80 -7.53
C PRO A 293 18.86 -2.24 -7.09
N GLY A 294 18.10 -2.45 -6.01
CA GLY A 294 17.76 -3.78 -5.51
C GLY A 294 16.29 -3.87 -5.09
N PRO A 295 15.80 -5.07 -4.72
CA PRO A 295 14.43 -5.29 -4.28
C PRO A 295 14.05 -4.54 -2.99
N ASP A 296 15.01 -4.31 -2.09
CA ASP A 296 14.83 -3.56 -0.84
C ASP A 296 14.97 -2.03 -0.99
N ALA A 297 15.26 -1.56 -2.21
CA ALA A 297 15.35 -0.14 -2.55
C ALA A 297 13.96 0.49 -2.79
N PRO A 298 13.87 1.83 -2.89
CA PRO A 298 12.63 2.50 -3.28
C PRO A 298 12.12 2.06 -4.65
N ALA A 299 10.79 2.01 -4.81
CA ALA A 299 10.17 1.54 -6.03
C ALA A 299 10.29 2.55 -7.18
N VAL A 300 10.57 2.05 -8.39
CA VAL A 300 10.48 2.76 -9.68
C VAL A 300 9.05 2.72 -10.23
N PHE A 301 8.38 1.60 -9.99
CA PHE A 301 6.96 1.42 -10.27
C PHE A 301 6.30 0.91 -8.99
N ALA A 302 5.32 1.66 -8.51
CA ALA A 302 4.55 1.37 -7.30
C ALA A 302 3.04 1.45 -7.56
N ASP A 303 2.61 1.22 -8.80
CA ASP A 303 1.19 1.15 -9.19
C ASP A 303 0.39 0.17 -8.34
N LEU A 304 1.02 -0.90 -7.85
CA LEU A 304 0.42 -1.85 -6.93
C LEU A 304 -0.10 -1.19 -5.63
N LEU A 305 0.58 -0.16 -5.15
CA LEU A 305 0.25 0.55 -3.91
C LEU A 305 -0.32 1.95 -4.15
N GLY A 306 -0.18 2.51 -5.36
CA GLY A 306 -0.62 3.87 -5.66
C GLY A 306 -1.33 4.11 -6.98
N GLY A 307 -1.76 3.03 -7.64
CA GLY A 307 -2.41 3.07 -8.94
C GLY A 307 -1.54 3.70 -10.01
N ALA A 308 -2.13 4.05 -11.15
CA ALA A 308 -1.37 4.52 -12.31
C ALA A 308 -0.43 5.71 -12.01
N SER A 309 -0.76 6.48 -10.98
CA SER A 309 0.02 7.64 -10.57
C SER A 309 1.33 7.36 -9.85
N ALA A 310 1.44 6.20 -9.20
CA ALA A 310 2.66 5.73 -8.55
C ALA A 310 3.56 4.94 -9.51
N GLY A 311 3.27 5.02 -10.81
CA GLY A 311 4.14 4.61 -11.88
C GLY A 311 3.92 3.19 -12.33
N HIS A 312 3.86 3.01 -13.65
CA HIS A 312 3.70 1.72 -14.29
C HIS A 312 4.37 1.69 -15.67
N PHE A 313 4.53 0.49 -16.20
CA PHE A 313 4.87 0.27 -17.61
C PHE A 313 3.85 -0.69 -18.22
N SER A 314 2.97 -0.20 -19.09
CA SER A 314 1.85 -0.99 -19.65
C SER A 314 2.01 -1.23 -21.14
N ILE A 315 1.64 -2.43 -21.58
CA ILE A 315 1.49 -2.79 -22.99
C ILE A 315 0.13 -3.47 -23.14
N LYS A 316 -0.75 -2.90 -23.97
CA LYS A 316 -2.09 -3.46 -24.22
C LYS A 316 -2.46 -3.33 -25.70
N PRO A 317 -3.41 -4.14 -26.22
CA PRO A 317 -3.96 -3.92 -27.55
C PRO A 317 -4.50 -2.49 -27.70
N HIS A 318 -4.26 -1.86 -28.85
CA HIS A 318 -4.75 -0.50 -29.11
C HIS A 318 -6.28 -0.41 -29.08
N HIS A 319 -6.94 -1.43 -29.66
CA HIS A 319 -8.37 -1.62 -29.52
C HIS A 319 -8.63 -2.54 -28.33
N ASN A 320 -9.39 -2.06 -27.34
CA ASN A 320 -9.65 -2.78 -26.09
C ASN A 320 -10.02 -4.25 -26.35
N GLY A 321 -9.29 -5.15 -25.70
CA GLY A 321 -9.52 -6.59 -25.74
C GLY A 321 -9.04 -7.22 -24.44
N LEU A 322 -9.79 -8.20 -23.95
CA LEU A 322 -9.40 -8.94 -22.76
C LEU A 322 -8.24 -9.88 -23.09
N PRO A 323 -7.26 -10.05 -22.18
CA PRO A 323 -6.23 -11.07 -22.33
C PRO A 323 -6.86 -12.46 -22.49
N LEU A 324 -6.33 -13.24 -23.44
CA LEU A 324 -6.69 -14.65 -23.64
C LEU A 324 -5.99 -15.59 -22.64
N GLY A 325 -5.01 -15.08 -21.89
CA GLY A 325 -4.27 -15.81 -20.86
C GLY A 325 -2.87 -15.25 -20.64
N GLN A 326 -2.34 -15.54 -19.46
CA GLN A 326 -0.95 -15.29 -19.08
C GLN A 326 -0.34 -16.58 -18.55
N ARG A 327 0.92 -16.85 -18.87
CA ARG A 327 1.64 -18.04 -18.39
C ARG A 327 3.14 -17.78 -18.29
N TYR A 328 3.83 -18.55 -17.46
CA TYR A 328 5.27 -18.70 -17.59
C TYR A 328 5.61 -19.59 -18.80
N LEU A 329 6.72 -19.29 -19.47
CA LEU A 329 7.37 -20.30 -20.31
C LEU A 329 7.87 -21.44 -19.39
N PRO A 330 7.69 -22.71 -19.79
CA PRO A 330 7.98 -23.85 -18.92
C PRO A 330 9.38 -23.78 -18.30
N ASN A 331 9.46 -23.97 -16.98
CA ASN A 331 10.70 -23.94 -16.20
C ASN A 331 11.55 -22.65 -16.33
N THR A 332 10.92 -21.51 -16.60
CA THR A 332 11.61 -20.20 -16.63
C THR A 332 10.92 -19.16 -15.75
N MET A 333 11.55 -17.99 -15.59
CA MET A 333 10.93 -16.75 -15.07
C MET A 333 10.46 -15.80 -16.18
N THR A 334 10.31 -16.28 -17.42
CA THR A 334 9.79 -15.51 -18.55
C THR A 334 8.26 -15.62 -18.60
N VAL A 335 7.57 -14.49 -18.69
CA VAL A 335 6.09 -14.42 -18.73
C VAL A 335 5.61 -14.07 -20.12
N GLU A 336 4.58 -14.76 -20.59
CA GLU A 336 3.85 -14.45 -21.82
C GLU A 336 2.42 -14.03 -21.50
N THR A 337 2.00 -12.87 -22.00
CA THR A 337 0.61 -12.39 -21.96
C THR A 337 0.05 -12.30 -23.37
N ARG A 338 -1.06 -12.98 -23.63
CA ARG A 338 -1.60 -13.17 -24.99
C ARG A 338 -2.94 -12.48 -25.18
N TRP A 339 -3.13 -11.86 -26.33
CA TRP A 339 -4.42 -11.40 -26.87
C TRP A 339 -4.63 -11.96 -28.28
N SER A 340 -5.77 -11.61 -28.90
CA SER A 340 -5.98 -11.91 -30.32
C SER A 340 -4.96 -11.18 -31.19
N ARG A 341 -4.08 -11.93 -31.86
CA ARG A 341 -3.02 -11.42 -32.77
C ARG A 341 -1.98 -10.52 -32.11
N LEU A 342 -1.82 -10.57 -30.79
CA LEU A 342 -0.80 -9.85 -30.03
C LEU A 342 -0.27 -10.75 -28.90
N LEU A 343 1.04 -10.76 -28.71
CA LEU A 343 1.73 -11.47 -27.63
C LEU A 343 2.79 -10.54 -27.04
N VAL A 344 2.80 -10.41 -25.72
CA VAL A 344 3.82 -9.71 -24.96
C VAL A 344 4.64 -10.75 -24.19
N THR A 345 5.96 -10.73 -24.37
CA THR A 345 6.90 -11.55 -23.59
C THR A 345 7.74 -10.65 -22.70
N ASP A 346 7.72 -10.89 -21.39
CA ASP A 346 8.43 -10.10 -20.38
C ASP A 346 9.47 -10.98 -19.67
N TYR A 347 10.72 -10.50 -19.56
CA TYR A 347 11.78 -11.15 -18.79
C TYR A 347 12.81 -10.16 -18.26
N LEU A 348 13.45 -10.52 -17.14
CA LEU A 348 14.65 -9.85 -16.64
C LEU A 348 15.88 -10.64 -17.06
N GLU A 349 16.94 -9.94 -17.48
CA GLU A 349 18.18 -10.61 -17.90
C GLU A 349 19.04 -11.03 -16.71
N PRO A 350 19.42 -12.31 -16.59
CA PRO A 350 20.29 -12.79 -15.49
C PRO A 350 21.76 -12.43 -15.69
N GLU A 351 22.20 -12.26 -16.94
CA GLU A 351 23.58 -11.91 -17.28
C GLU A 351 23.70 -10.39 -17.40
N GLY A 352 24.38 -9.75 -16.44
CA GLY A 352 24.62 -8.31 -16.45
C GLY A 352 25.54 -7.86 -15.31
N PRO A 353 26.09 -6.63 -15.36
CA PRO A 353 26.84 -6.06 -14.25
C PRO A 353 26.01 -6.01 -12.94
N PRO A 354 26.62 -6.16 -11.74
CA PRO A 354 25.91 -6.23 -10.45
C PRO A 354 25.00 -5.05 -10.07
N HIS A 355 25.11 -3.91 -10.77
CA HIS A 355 24.32 -2.69 -10.53
C HIS A 355 23.33 -2.38 -11.65
N ARG A 356 23.21 -3.28 -12.63
CA ARG A 356 22.38 -3.08 -13.81
C ARG A 356 21.16 -3.99 -13.77
N THR A 357 20.00 -3.41 -14.03
CA THR A 357 18.76 -4.16 -14.23
C THR A 357 18.29 -3.93 -15.65
N ASP A 358 18.18 -5.00 -16.43
CA ASP A 358 17.64 -4.97 -17.78
C ASP A 358 16.33 -5.75 -17.82
N LEU A 359 15.22 -5.02 -17.92
CA LEU A 359 13.89 -5.56 -18.20
C LEU A 359 13.63 -5.46 -19.69
N VAL A 360 13.40 -6.62 -20.32
CA VAL A 360 13.11 -6.73 -21.75
C VAL A 360 11.65 -7.11 -21.94
N ARG A 361 10.97 -6.33 -22.79
CA ARG A 361 9.56 -6.54 -23.15
C ARG A 361 9.45 -6.62 -24.67
N VAL A 362 8.93 -7.73 -25.16
CA VAL A 362 8.84 -8.02 -26.60
C VAL A 362 7.39 -8.08 -27.03
N ILE A 363 7.02 -7.21 -27.97
CA ILE A 363 5.68 -7.12 -28.54
C ILE A 363 5.71 -7.78 -29.92
N SER A 364 5.00 -8.89 -30.06
CA SER A 364 4.94 -9.67 -31.29
C SER A 364 3.50 -9.88 -31.76
N GLY A 365 3.33 -10.19 -33.05
CA GLY A 365 2.02 -10.41 -33.66
C GLY A 365 1.71 -9.41 -34.78
N THR A 366 0.43 -9.12 -35.00
CA THR A 366 -0.04 -8.25 -36.10
C THR A 366 -1.08 -7.22 -35.67
N ALA A 367 -1.48 -7.19 -34.40
CA ALA A 367 -2.36 -6.15 -33.88
C ALA A 367 -1.53 -4.98 -33.31
N ALA A 368 -2.02 -3.75 -33.51
CA ALA A 368 -1.43 -2.57 -32.90
C ALA A 368 -1.50 -2.64 -31.37
N ALA A 369 -0.46 -2.14 -30.70
CA ALA A 369 -0.38 -2.07 -29.24
C ALA A 369 -0.16 -0.62 -28.78
N SER A 370 -0.87 -0.24 -27.73
CA SER A 370 -0.62 0.99 -26.99
C SER A 370 0.37 0.70 -25.87
N VAL A 371 1.44 1.49 -25.81
CA VAL A 371 2.49 1.40 -24.80
C VAL A 371 2.46 2.67 -23.94
N VAL A 372 2.52 2.50 -22.63
CA VAL A 372 2.62 3.61 -21.66
C VAL A 372 3.80 3.36 -20.74
N PHE A 373 4.76 4.29 -20.73
CA PHE A 373 5.93 4.29 -19.86
C PHE A 373 5.84 5.48 -18.90
N ALA A 374 5.56 5.19 -17.63
CA ALA A 374 5.38 6.18 -16.57
C ALA A 374 6.27 5.82 -15.36
N PRO A 375 7.60 6.00 -15.44
CA PRO A 375 8.48 5.76 -14.29
C PRO A 375 8.21 6.78 -13.18
N ARG A 376 8.15 6.30 -11.93
CA ARG A 376 7.96 7.10 -10.71
C ARG A 376 8.90 6.60 -9.59
N PRO A 377 10.23 6.83 -9.71
CA PRO A 377 11.20 6.46 -8.69
C PRO A 377 10.89 7.07 -7.33
N GLU A 378 11.49 6.48 -6.29
CA GLU A 378 11.26 6.90 -4.90
C GLU A 378 9.77 6.89 -4.53
N PHE A 379 9.02 5.89 -5.02
CA PHE A 379 7.56 5.79 -4.83
C PHE A 379 6.77 6.99 -5.39
N GLY A 380 7.31 7.67 -6.41
CA GLY A 380 6.76 8.90 -6.97
C GLY A 380 7.10 10.16 -6.14
N GLY A 381 8.08 10.07 -5.26
CA GLY A 381 8.54 11.18 -4.41
C GLY A 381 9.47 12.18 -5.13
N VAL A 382 9.98 11.85 -6.32
CA VAL A 382 10.91 12.70 -7.07
C VAL A 382 10.37 13.12 -8.45
N PRO A 383 10.58 14.38 -8.87
CA PRO A 383 10.22 14.81 -10.21
C PRO A 383 10.96 14.02 -11.28
N VAL A 384 10.25 13.59 -12.33
CA VAL A 384 10.82 12.84 -13.45
C VAL A 384 10.65 13.61 -14.76
N ARG A 385 11.70 13.66 -15.57
CA ARG A 385 11.65 14.17 -16.95
C ARG A 385 12.08 13.11 -17.95
N LEU A 386 11.37 13.03 -19.06
CA LEU A 386 11.67 12.11 -20.16
C LEU A 386 12.24 12.90 -21.34
N VAL A 387 13.44 12.55 -21.78
CA VAL A 387 14.11 13.18 -22.92
C VAL A 387 14.17 12.19 -24.07
N PRO A 388 13.55 12.49 -25.22
CA PRO A 388 13.69 11.69 -26.43
C PRO A 388 15.15 11.60 -26.89
N ASP A 389 15.56 10.42 -27.29
CA ASP A 389 16.83 10.10 -27.92
C ASP A 389 16.56 9.29 -29.21
N ALA A 390 17.52 9.20 -30.14
CA ALA A 390 17.33 8.49 -31.39
C ALA A 390 17.02 6.99 -31.17
N GLU A 391 17.58 6.42 -30.09
CA GLU A 391 17.44 5.00 -29.74
C GLU A 391 16.40 4.75 -28.62
N GLY A 392 15.69 5.77 -28.15
CA GLY A 392 14.62 5.62 -27.14
C GLY A 392 14.42 6.85 -26.24
N LEU A 393 14.39 6.64 -24.92
CA LEU A 393 14.18 7.70 -23.92
C LEU A 393 15.27 7.67 -22.85
N ARG A 394 15.67 8.85 -22.39
CA ARG A 394 16.46 9.03 -21.16
C ARG A 394 15.53 9.51 -20.04
N VAL A 395 15.68 8.93 -18.86
CA VAL A 395 14.94 9.36 -17.67
C VAL A 395 15.87 10.22 -16.82
N LEU A 396 15.44 11.43 -16.49
CA LEU A 396 16.17 12.40 -15.67
C LEU A 396 15.40 12.70 -14.38
N GLY A 397 16.11 13.23 -13.38
CA GLY A 397 15.56 13.55 -12.06
C GLY A 397 15.66 12.42 -11.03
N THR A 398 16.43 11.39 -11.36
CA THR A 398 16.57 10.17 -10.59
C THR A 398 17.95 10.07 -9.94
N SER A 399 18.05 9.36 -8.81
CA SER A 399 19.31 9.10 -8.10
C SER A 399 20.25 8.17 -8.89
N GLU A 400 19.68 7.15 -9.53
CA GLU A 400 20.36 6.22 -10.44
C GLU A 400 20.08 6.56 -11.92
N PRO A 401 20.95 6.22 -12.87
CA PRO A 401 20.69 6.45 -14.29
C PRO A 401 19.71 5.41 -14.86
N PHE A 402 18.70 5.89 -15.61
CA PHE A 402 17.75 5.01 -16.31
C PHE A 402 17.59 5.42 -17.77
N VAL A 403 17.48 4.43 -18.64
CA VAL A 403 17.10 4.62 -20.05
C VAL A 403 16.09 3.58 -20.48
N LEU A 404 15.19 3.96 -21.38
CA LEU A 404 14.33 3.03 -22.11
C LEU A 404 14.84 2.96 -23.54
N ARG A 405 15.52 1.88 -23.90
CA ARG A 405 15.90 1.63 -25.29
C ARG A 405 14.69 1.11 -26.04
N SER A 406 14.31 1.80 -27.11
CA SER A 406 13.10 1.52 -27.89
C SER A 406 13.30 2.02 -29.34
N PRO A 407 14.20 1.39 -30.11
CA PRO A 407 14.55 1.87 -31.45
C PRO A 407 13.30 1.88 -32.34
N GLY A 408 13.12 2.98 -33.09
CA GLY A 408 11.99 3.14 -34.00
C GLY A 408 10.63 3.42 -33.35
N VAL A 409 10.56 3.59 -32.03
CA VAL A 409 9.33 3.98 -31.33
C VAL A 409 9.21 5.49 -31.23
N ALA A 410 8.12 6.04 -31.75
CA ALA A 410 7.80 7.46 -31.61
C ALA A 410 6.97 7.67 -30.33
N TRP A 411 7.53 8.44 -29.39
CA TRP A 411 6.91 8.73 -28.10
C TRP A 411 6.24 10.09 -28.09
N GLU A 412 5.01 10.13 -27.60
CA GLU A 412 4.33 11.34 -27.16
C GLU A 412 4.56 11.48 -25.65
N ILE A 413 5.17 12.59 -25.22
CA ILE A 413 5.47 12.84 -23.81
C ILE A 413 4.51 13.90 -23.29
N THR A 414 3.80 13.54 -22.23
CA THR A 414 2.94 14.43 -21.47
C THR A 414 3.51 14.61 -20.07
N SER A 415 3.29 15.77 -19.46
CA SER A 415 3.76 16.07 -18.11
C SER A 415 2.57 16.41 -17.22
N ASP A 416 2.52 15.88 -16.00
CA ASP A 416 1.58 16.34 -14.96
C ASP A 416 2.16 17.51 -14.12
N GLY A 417 3.34 17.99 -14.49
CA GLY A 417 4.11 19.01 -13.78
C GLY A 417 5.21 18.38 -12.93
N LEU A 418 4.88 17.37 -12.12
CA LEU A 418 5.86 16.67 -11.30
C LEU A 418 6.57 15.59 -12.13
N HIS A 419 5.81 14.83 -12.92
CA HIS A 419 6.31 13.69 -13.66
C HIS A 419 5.91 13.71 -15.13
N ASP A 420 6.82 13.22 -15.97
CA ASP A 420 6.54 12.93 -17.36
C ASP A 420 6.04 11.49 -17.55
N THR A 421 5.18 11.29 -18.55
CA THR A 421 4.68 10.00 -19.02
C THR A 421 4.82 9.95 -20.54
N ALA A 422 5.42 8.88 -21.06
CA ALA A 422 5.54 8.66 -22.49
C ALA A 422 4.52 7.62 -22.96
N THR A 423 3.82 7.92 -24.05
CA THR A 423 2.87 7.02 -24.70
C THR A 423 3.23 6.81 -26.16
N ALA A 424 3.06 5.59 -26.66
CA ALA A 424 3.31 5.25 -28.07
C ALA A 424 2.26 4.27 -28.60
N LEU A 425 1.94 4.41 -29.88
CA LEU A 425 1.22 3.40 -30.65
C LEU A 425 2.23 2.65 -31.52
N VAL A 426 2.37 1.35 -31.29
CA VAL A 426 3.32 0.51 -32.03
C VAL A 426 2.58 -0.57 -32.80
N GLN A 427 3.15 -0.99 -33.93
CA GLN A 427 2.56 -1.99 -34.81
C GLN A 427 3.62 -3.06 -35.10
N PRO A 428 3.62 -4.19 -34.37
CA PRO A 428 4.49 -5.31 -34.70
C PRO A 428 4.06 -5.96 -36.02
N THR A 429 5.01 -6.62 -36.68
CA THR A 429 4.74 -7.56 -37.78
C THR A 429 5.16 -8.98 -37.39
N GLN A 430 4.88 -9.97 -38.24
CA GLN A 430 5.28 -11.35 -37.98
C GLN A 430 6.80 -11.52 -37.84
N ASP A 431 7.57 -10.79 -38.65
CA ASP A 431 9.04 -10.93 -38.71
C ASP A 431 9.78 -9.83 -37.93
N GLU A 432 9.10 -8.76 -37.53
CA GLU A 432 9.70 -7.62 -36.83
C GLU A 432 8.92 -7.33 -35.52
N PRO A 433 9.31 -7.95 -34.40
CA PRO A 433 8.77 -7.61 -33.10
C PRO A 433 9.29 -6.24 -32.63
N VAL A 434 8.51 -5.57 -31.79
CA VAL A 434 8.95 -4.35 -31.11
C VAL A 434 9.59 -4.74 -29.78
N VAL A 435 10.85 -4.37 -29.58
CA VAL A 435 11.62 -4.68 -28.36
C VAL A 435 11.80 -3.41 -27.55
N LEU A 436 11.40 -3.46 -26.28
CA LEU A 436 11.56 -2.37 -25.31
C LEU A 436 12.47 -2.87 -24.19
N GLU A 437 13.56 -2.13 -23.93
CA GLU A 437 14.54 -2.50 -22.90
C GLU A 437 14.62 -1.36 -21.87
N LEU A 438 14.01 -1.55 -20.71
CA LEU A 438 14.23 -0.66 -19.58
C LEU A 438 15.54 -1.07 -18.92
N ARG A 439 16.55 -0.19 -19.02
CA ARG A 439 17.88 -0.40 -18.47
C ARG A 439 18.09 0.57 -17.31
N CYS A 440 18.25 0.03 -16.12
CA CYS A 440 18.51 0.77 -14.89
C CYS A 440 19.99 0.59 -14.50
N GLY A 441 20.60 1.62 -13.92
CA GLY A 441 22.03 1.63 -13.58
C GLY A 441 22.95 1.95 -14.77
N THR A 442 22.40 2.44 -15.89
CA THR A 442 23.19 2.85 -17.06
C THR A 442 22.51 3.96 -17.87
N THR A 443 23.32 4.70 -18.62
CA THR A 443 22.87 5.69 -19.62
C THR A 443 23.00 5.18 -21.07
N ASP A 444 23.42 3.93 -21.23
CA ASP A 444 23.74 3.33 -22.52
C ASP A 444 22.49 2.86 -23.26
N LEU A 445 22.23 3.50 -24.40
CA LEU A 445 21.15 3.19 -25.34
C LEU A 445 21.64 2.38 -26.56
N SER A 446 22.91 1.99 -26.59
CA SER A 446 23.46 1.21 -27.70
C SER A 446 22.77 -0.15 -27.84
N ALA A 447 22.73 -0.65 -29.08
CA ALA A 447 22.24 -1.99 -29.35
C ALA A 447 23.09 -3.02 -28.58
N HIS A 448 22.43 -4.03 -28.02
CA HIS A 448 23.12 -5.14 -27.39
C HIS A 448 23.89 -5.96 -28.45
N GLU A 449 25.04 -6.53 -28.10
CA GLU A 449 25.87 -7.30 -29.04
C GLU A 449 25.15 -8.55 -29.56
N LEU A 450 24.40 -9.19 -28.66
CA LEU A 450 23.51 -10.31 -28.96
C LEU A 450 22.12 -9.83 -29.34
N SER A 451 21.46 -10.56 -30.25
CA SER A 451 20.06 -10.33 -30.60
C SER A 451 19.13 -10.62 -29.41
N GLU A 452 17.93 -10.01 -29.41
CA GLU A 452 16.91 -10.28 -28.40
C GLU A 452 16.59 -11.78 -28.30
N VAL A 453 16.49 -12.48 -29.43
CA VAL A 453 16.18 -13.92 -29.46
C VAL A 453 17.25 -14.73 -28.73
N GLU A 454 18.54 -14.40 -28.94
CA GLU A 454 19.65 -15.05 -28.25
C GLU A 454 19.66 -14.72 -26.76
N ARG A 455 19.41 -13.47 -26.39
CA ARG A 455 19.33 -13.03 -24.98
C ARG A 455 18.20 -13.73 -24.23
N ARG A 456 17.01 -13.77 -24.83
CA ARG A 456 15.85 -14.50 -24.26
C ARG A 456 16.12 -16.00 -24.15
N ALA A 457 16.78 -16.60 -25.13
CA ALA A 457 17.16 -18.01 -25.05
C ALA A 457 18.14 -18.29 -23.89
N ARG A 458 19.12 -17.40 -23.67
CA ARG A 458 20.03 -17.49 -22.51
C ARG A 458 19.31 -17.28 -21.19
N ALA A 459 18.45 -16.27 -21.10
CA ALA A 459 17.63 -16.02 -19.92
C ALA A 459 16.73 -17.23 -19.61
N GLY A 460 16.14 -17.86 -20.64
CA GLY A 460 15.38 -19.10 -20.49
C GLY A 460 16.25 -20.26 -19.98
N ALA A 461 17.39 -20.51 -20.64
CA ALA A 461 18.33 -21.57 -20.29
C ALA A 461 18.84 -21.44 -18.84
N TYR A 462 19.13 -20.22 -18.39
CA TYR A 462 19.56 -19.94 -17.02
C TYR A 462 18.64 -20.54 -15.95
N TRP A 463 17.34 -20.46 -16.17
CA TRP A 463 16.33 -21.00 -15.28
C TRP A 463 16.03 -22.47 -15.56
N SER A 464 15.86 -22.83 -16.82
CA SER A 464 15.45 -24.20 -17.19
C SER A 464 16.54 -25.21 -16.90
N ASP A 465 17.81 -24.87 -17.14
CA ASP A 465 18.93 -25.77 -16.90
C ASP A 465 19.07 -26.06 -15.40
N TRP A 466 18.91 -25.04 -14.56
CA TRP A 466 18.85 -25.24 -13.11
C TRP A 466 17.67 -26.11 -12.68
N ALA A 467 16.47 -25.85 -13.21
CA ALA A 467 15.29 -26.63 -12.86
C ALA A 467 15.47 -28.12 -13.18
N THR A 468 16.23 -28.47 -14.23
CA THR A 468 16.54 -29.88 -14.56
C THR A 468 17.44 -30.58 -13.55
N THR A 469 18.14 -29.83 -12.69
CA THR A 469 18.99 -30.40 -11.63
C THR A 469 18.21 -30.80 -10.38
N LEU A 470 16.97 -30.33 -10.26
CA LEU A 470 16.13 -30.56 -9.08
C LEU A 470 15.59 -31.99 -9.02
N LYS A 471 15.50 -32.51 -7.79
CA LYS A 471 14.83 -33.77 -7.45
C LYS A 471 13.41 -33.47 -7.01
N LEU A 472 12.51 -33.39 -7.98
CA LEU A 472 11.11 -33.07 -7.73
C LEU A 472 10.33 -34.30 -7.21
N PRO A 473 9.41 -34.14 -6.24
CA PRO A 473 8.49 -35.19 -5.82
C PRO A 473 7.48 -35.50 -6.94
N ASN A 474 6.83 -36.65 -6.88
CA ASN A 474 5.80 -37.04 -7.85
C ASN A 474 4.43 -36.39 -7.60
N VAL A 475 4.20 -35.84 -6.40
CA VAL A 475 3.00 -35.08 -6.04
C VAL A 475 3.19 -33.64 -6.47
N GLU A 476 2.25 -33.10 -7.26
CA GLU A 476 2.25 -31.71 -7.73
C GLU A 476 3.58 -31.22 -8.34
N SER A 477 4.28 -32.10 -9.06
CA SER A 477 5.65 -31.87 -9.54
C SER A 477 5.84 -30.54 -10.29
N GLU A 478 4.86 -30.13 -11.11
CA GLU A 478 4.95 -28.88 -11.87
C GLU A 478 4.82 -27.64 -10.96
N LEU A 479 3.92 -27.69 -9.98
CA LEU A 479 3.72 -26.60 -9.02
C LEU A 479 4.87 -26.52 -8.01
N VAL A 480 5.47 -27.66 -7.64
CA VAL A 480 6.71 -27.70 -6.86
C VAL A 480 7.86 -27.08 -7.65
N ALA A 481 8.01 -27.40 -8.95
CA ALA A 481 9.03 -26.76 -9.79
C ALA A 481 8.82 -25.23 -9.89
N ARG A 482 7.56 -24.79 -10.03
CA ARG A 482 7.20 -23.37 -10.02
C ARG A 482 7.55 -22.70 -8.70
N SER A 483 7.22 -23.32 -7.58
CA SER A 483 7.54 -22.82 -6.24
C SER A 483 9.05 -22.75 -6.01
N ALA A 484 9.81 -23.76 -6.46
CA ALA A 484 11.27 -23.76 -6.38
C ALA A 484 11.89 -22.60 -7.19
N LEU A 485 11.40 -22.36 -8.42
CA LEU A 485 11.82 -21.20 -9.23
C LEU A 485 11.50 -19.88 -8.54
N THR A 486 10.34 -19.76 -7.90
CA THR A 486 9.96 -18.58 -7.11
C THR A 486 10.92 -18.36 -5.94
N LEU A 487 11.18 -19.41 -5.14
CA LEU A 487 12.11 -19.33 -4.01
C LEU A 487 13.52 -18.93 -4.45
N ARG A 488 14.02 -19.55 -5.52
CA ARG A 488 15.31 -19.17 -6.11
C ARG A 488 15.29 -17.72 -6.61
N GLY A 489 14.21 -17.28 -7.25
CA GLY A 489 14.03 -15.90 -7.68
C GLY A 489 14.01 -14.87 -6.55
N LEU A 490 13.78 -15.28 -5.30
CA LEU A 490 13.89 -14.45 -4.09
C LEU A 490 15.28 -14.51 -3.43
N CYS A 491 16.16 -15.42 -3.88
CA CYS A 491 17.55 -15.49 -3.43
C CYS A 491 18.40 -14.49 -4.24
N ASN A 492 19.09 -13.59 -3.55
CA ASN A 492 19.96 -12.63 -4.20
C ASN A 492 21.26 -13.31 -4.67
N ALA A 493 21.52 -13.31 -5.98
CA ALA A 493 22.67 -14.02 -6.55
C ALA A 493 24.03 -13.42 -6.14
N ASP A 494 24.09 -12.12 -5.86
CA ASP A 494 25.35 -11.43 -5.57
C ASP A 494 25.69 -11.49 -4.07
N THR A 495 24.70 -11.30 -3.20
CA THR A 495 24.92 -11.26 -1.75
C THR A 495 24.65 -12.58 -1.06
N GLY A 496 23.74 -13.40 -1.58
CA GLY A 496 23.23 -14.61 -0.92
C GLY A 496 22.07 -14.38 0.05
N ALA A 497 21.65 -13.12 0.26
CA ALA A 497 20.47 -12.80 1.06
C ALA A 497 19.19 -13.37 0.42
N VAL A 498 18.17 -13.67 1.21
CA VAL A 498 16.89 -14.21 0.71
C VAL A 498 15.76 -13.29 1.16
N LEU A 499 14.95 -12.82 0.22
CA LEU A 499 13.79 -11.98 0.53
C LEU A 499 12.67 -12.82 1.17
N ALA A 500 11.99 -12.30 2.19
CA ALA A 500 10.79 -12.95 2.73
C ALA A 500 9.62 -12.89 1.71
N ALA A 501 9.49 -11.78 0.98
CA ALA A 501 8.60 -11.64 -0.17
C ALA A 501 9.10 -10.56 -1.15
N ALA A 502 8.53 -10.52 -2.35
CA ALA A 502 8.89 -9.54 -3.37
C ALA A 502 8.32 -8.12 -3.13
N THR A 503 7.33 -7.99 -2.25
CA THR A 503 6.54 -6.76 -2.07
C THR A 503 6.60 -6.22 -0.65
N THR A 504 6.14 -4.98 -0.52
CA THR A 504 5.79 -4.35 0.75
C THR A 504 4.30 -4.01 0.77
N SER A 505 3.75 -3.92 1.98
CA SER A 505 2.50 -3.23 2.29
C SER A 505 1.28 -3.76 1.55
N LEU A 506 1.31 -5.03 1.17
CA LEU A 506 0.09 -5.73 0.82
C LEU A 506 -0.67 -6.11 2.11
N PRO A 507 -2.00 -5.96 2.12
CA PRO A 507 -2.78 -6.05 3.34
C PRO A 507 -3.09 -7.47 3.80
N GLU A 508 -2.93 -7.70 5.11
CA GLU A 508 -3.53 -8.86 5.81
C GLU A 508 -5.05 -8.71 5.98
N GLU A 509 -5.59 -7.50 5.80
CA GLU A 509 -7.03 -7.21 5.74
C GLU A 509 -7.27 -5.99 4.83
N ILE A 510 -8.26 -6.06 3.94
CA ILE A 510 -8.54 -4.98 2.99
C ILE A 510 -9.13 -3.76 3.66
N GLY A 511 -8.55 -2.59 3.38
CA GLY A 511 -8.80 -1.36 4.12
C GLY A 511 -8.16 -1.34 5.52
N GLY A 512 -7.51 -2.44 5.94
CA GLY A 512 -6.91 -2.60 7.25
C GLY A 512 -5.51 -1.99 7.37
N VAL A 513 -4.99 -2.03 8.61
CA VAL A 513 -3.71 -1.38 9.00
C VAL A 513 -2.50 -2.31 9.03
N ARG A 514 -2.72 -3.60 8.78
CA ARG A 514 -1.72 -4.67 8.80
C ARG A 514 -1.09 -4.82 7.42
N ASN A 515 -0.12 -3.95 7.14
CA ASN A 515 0.56 -3.85 5.84
C ASN A 515 2.07 -3.69 6.11
N TRP A 516 2.87 -4.73 5.86
CA TRP A 516 4.28 -4.80 6.29
C TRP A 516 5.25 -4.86 5.10
N ASP A 517 6.48 -4.38 5.29
CA ASP A 517 7.55 -4.50 4.28
C ASP A 517 8.33 -5.81 4.45
N TYR A 518 8.21 -6.72 3.48
CA TYR A 518 8.81 -8.07 3.51
C TYR A 518 10.00 -8.22 2.55
N ARG A 519 10.49 -7.11 1.98
CA ARG A 519 11.58 -7.12 0.98
C ARG A 519 12.97 -7.25 1.61
N TYR A 520 13.04 -7.74 2.84
CA TYR A 520 14.27 -7.87 3.62
C TYR A 520 14.58 -9.33 3.90
N CYS A 521 15.79 -9.59 4.40
CA CYS A 521 16.25 -10.92 4.74
C CYS A 521 16.03 -11.19 6.23
N TRP A 522 14.94 -11.89 6.55
CA TRP A 522 14.75 -12.50 7.86
C TRP A 522 15.63 -13.74 7.98
N ILE A 523 16.39 -13.84 9.08
CA ILE A 523 17.32 -14.96 9.30
C ILE A 523 16.58 -16.30 9.29
N ARG A 524 15.41 -16.34 9.92
CA ARG A 524 14.55 -17.52 9.99
C ARG A 524 13.99 -17.89 8.61
N ASP A 525 13.32 -16.95 7.94
CA ASP A 525 12.66 -17.14 6.65
C ASP A 525 13.67 -17.59 5.58
N ALA A 526 14.83 -16.94 5.55
CA ALA A 526 15.92 -17.28 4.64
C ALA A 526 16.42 -18.71 4.88
N ALA A 527 16.69 -19.08 6.14
CA ALA A 527 17.17 -20.41 6.49
C ALA A 527 16.17 -21.50 6.08
N PHE A 528 14.88 -21.32 6.35
CA PHE A 528 13.84 -22.26 5.91
C PHE A 528 13.74 -22.34 4.38
N THR A 529 13.82 -21.20 3.69
CA THR A 529 13.72 -21.13 2.22
C THR A 529 14.83 -21.93 1.55
N VAL A 530 16.09 -21.67 1.92
CA VAL A 530 17.22 -22.38 1.29
C VAL A 530 17.31 -23.83 1.75
N ARG A 531 16.81 -24.16 2.95
CA ARG A 531 16.71 -25.54 3.41
C ARG A 531 15.79 -26.36 2.51
N GLU A 532 14.61 -25.86 2.16
CA GLU A 532 13.72 -26.58 1.25
C GLU A 532 14.32 -26.74 -0.15
N LEU A 533 15.11 -25.77 -0.63
CA LEU A 533 15.87 -25.89 -1.88
C LEU A 533 16.98 -26.95 -1.80
N VAL A 534 17.71 -27.05 -0.68
CA VAL A 534 18.68 -28.14 -0.42
C VAL A 534 17.97 -29.49 -0.48
N GLY A 535 16.79 -29.58 0.10
CA GLY A 535 15.96 -30.78 0.06
C GLY A 535 15.48 -31.18 -1.34
N LEU A 536 15.54 -30.28 -2.33
CA LEU A 536 15.34 -30.57 -3.76
C LEU A 536 16.66 -30.79 -4.52
N GLY A 537 17.81 -30.73 -3.85
CA GLY A 537 19.13 -30.92 -4.42
C GLY A 537 19.88 -29.65 -4.82
N SER A 538 19.34 -28.46 -4.54
CA SER A 538 20.01 -27.18 -4.83
C SER A 538 20.76 -26.64 -3.62
N MET A 539 22.08 -26.73 -3.63
CA MET A 539 22.94 -26.33 -2.49
C MET A 539 23.51 -24.91 -2.62
N ALA A 540 23.53 -24.34 -3.83
CA ALA A 540 24.24 -23.09 -4.11
C ALA A 540 23.63 -21.90 -3.35
N GLU A 541 22.30 -21.86 -3.25
CA GLU A 541 21.54 -20.81 -2.56
C GLU A 541 21.79 -20.87 -1.05
N ALA A 542 21.83 -22.09 -0.46
CA ALA A 542 22.19 -22.28 0.94
C ALA A 542 23.63 -21.83 1.25
N GLU A 543 24.57 -22.15 0.36
CA GLU A 543 25.94 -21.69 0.47
C GLU A 543 26.06 -20.16 0.37
N GLY A 544 25.29 -19.53 -0.52
CA GLY A 544 25.18 -18.09 -0.62
C GLY A 544 24.68 -17.47 0.68
N TYR A 545 23.58 -17.99 1.21
CA TYR A 545 22.99 -17.53 2.45
C TYR A 545 23.93 -17.67 3.66
N LEU A 546 24.62 -18.80 3.82
CA LEU A 546 25.57 -18.97 4.92
C LEU A 546 26.74 -18.00 4.81
N ARG A 547 27.28 -17.74 3.59
CA ARG A 547 28.30 -16.70 3.38
C ARG A 547 27.79 -15.31 3.78
N TRP A 548 26.55 -14.98 3.40
CA TRP A 548 25.90 -13.74 3.78
C TRP A 548 25.77 -13.60 5.30
N LEU A 549 25.27 -14.65 5.98
CA LEU A 549 25.08 -14.68 7.43
C LEU A 549 26.42 -14.57 8.17
N HIS A 550 27.47 -15.21 7.68
CA HIS A 550 28.82 -15.02 8.20
C HIS A 550 29.29 -13.57 8.06
N GLY A 551 28.97 -12.92 6.94
CA GLY A 551 29.21 -11.49 6.73
C GLY A 551 28.51 -10.63 7.77
N VAL A 552 27.22 -10.88 8.03
CA VAL A 552 26.43 -10.20 9.08
C VAL A 552 27.08 -10.39 10.45
N LEU A 553 27.35 -11.64 10.84
CA LEU A 553 27.95 -11.97 12.14
C LEU A 553 29.31 -11.31 12.35
N ALA A 554 30.12 -11.16 11.30
CA ALA A 554 31.40 -10.47 11.38
C ALA A 554 31.27 -8.98 11.74
N THR A 555 30.09 -8.37 11.55
CA THR A 555 29.82 -6.98 11.97
C THR A 555 29.37 -6.85 13.43
N LEU A 556 29.04 -7.98 14.08
CA LEU A 556 28.48 -8.01 15.42
C LEU A 556 29.54 -8.42 16.45
N ALA A 557 29.33 -8.03 17.71
CA ALA A 557 30.19 -8.46 18.82
C ALA A 557 30.01 -9.95 19.17
N GLY A 558 28.90 -10.56 18.75
CA GLY A 558 28.58 -11.96 18.99
C GLY A 558 27.21 -12.35 18.40
N PRO A 559 26.96 -13.65 18.18
CA PRO A 559 25.73 -14.19 17.61
C PRO A 559 24.49 -13.87 18.45
N GLU A 560 24.64 -13.68 19.75
CA GLU A 560 23.55 -13.32 20.66
C GLU A 560 22.97 -11.92 20.41
N ARG A 561 23.62 -11.12 19.55
CA ARG A 561 23.15 -9.79 19.12
C ARG A 561 22.56 -9.80 17.72
N LEU A 562 22.31 -10.97 17.14
CA LEU A 562 21.60 -11.05 15.87
C LEU A 562 20.22 -10.40 16.01
N HIS A 563 19.95 -9.44 15.13
CA HIS A 563 18.63 -8.93 14.86
C HIS A 563 17.83 -9.94 14.02
N PRO A 564 16.49 -9.89 14.05
CA PRO A 564 15.66 -10.83 13.28
C PRO A 564 15.85 -10.73 11.77
N LEU A 565 16.12 -9.52 11.27
CA LEU A 565 16.22 -9.23 9.85
C LEU A 565 17.28 -8.17 9.51
N TYR A 566 17.73 -8.20 8.27
CA TYR A 566 18.70 -7.26 7.69
C TYR A 566 18.32 -6.91 6.24
N THR A 567 18.91 -5.82 5.74
CA THR A 567 18.89 -5.48 4.30
C THR A 567 19.56 -6.57 3.47
N ILE A 568 19.39 -6.55 2.14
CA ILE A 568 20.03 -7.55 1.26
C ILE A 568 21.57 -7.53 1.35
N ASN A 569 22.15 -6.40 1.78
CA ASN A 569 23.59 -6.22 1.95
C ASN A 569 24.08 -6.61 3.36
N GLY A 570 23.20 -7.12 4.23
CA GLY A 570 23.56 -7.54 5.59
C GLY A 570 23.73 -6.38 6.58
N THR A 571 23.32 -5.16 6.21
CA THR A 571 23.29 -4.01 7.14
C THR A 571 21.95 -3.94 7.86
N GLN A 572 21.96 -3.37 9.07
CA GLN A 572 20.73 -3.12 9.85
C GLN A 572 19.78 -2.18 9.11
N LEU A 573 18.48 -2.38 9.33
CA LEU A 573 17.46 -1.49 8.77
C LEU A 573 17.40 -0.16 9.54
N GLY A 574 16.96 0.88 8.84
CA GLY A 574 16.52 2.13 9.47
C GLY A 574 15.20 1.96 10.22
N ALA A 575 14.70 3.07 10.78
CA ALA A 575 13.38 3.10 11.40
C ALA A 575 12.28 2.84 10.35
N GLU A 576 11.23 2.12 10.76
CA GLU A 576 10.00 1.97 9.97
C GLU A 576 9.41 3.35 9.64
N ALA A 577 9.07 3.57 8.38
CA ALA A 577 8.51 4.81 7.87
C ALA A 577 7.20 4.55 7.14
N VAL A 578 6.33 5.56 7.10
CA VAL A 578 5.06 5.54 6.36
C VAL A 578 5.17 6.45 5.12
N ILE A 579 4.68 5.96 3.99
CA ILE A 579 4.55 6.74 2.76
C ILE A 579 3.10 7.23 2.63
N ASP A 580 2.79 8.36 3.25
CA ASP A 580 1.43 8.93 3.30
C ASP A 580 0.90 9.39 1.94
N SER A 581 1.80 9.60 0.96
CA SER A 581 1.41 9.98 -0.41
C SER A 581 0.75 8.83 -1.17
N LEU A 582 0.98 7.58 -0.76
CA LEU A 582 0.41 6.42 -1.42
C LEU A 582 -0.92 6.01 -0.78
N PRO A 583 -1.94 5.71 -1.61
CA PRO A 583 -3.26 5.31 -1.15
C PRO A 583 -3.29 3.91 -0.52
N GLY A 584 -2.30 3.07 -0.81
CA GLY A 584 -2.25 1.68 -0.38
C GLY A 584 -3.02 0.75 -1.31
N TYR A 585 -2.66 -0.53 -1.29
CA TYR A 585 -3.33 -1.56 -2.10
C TYR A 585 -4.81 -1.63 -1.72
N ALA A 586 -5.72 -1.41 -2.68
CA ALA A 586 -7.16 -1.37 -2.46
C ALA A 586 -7.59 -0.49 -1.25
N GLY A 587 -6.86 0.62 -1.02
CA GLY A 587 -7.12 1.55 0.08
C GLY A 587 -6.61 1.11 1.45
N SER A 588 -5.87 0.00 1.55
CA SER A 588 -5.27 -0.47 2.80
C SER A 588 -4.09 0.39 3.21
N ARG A 589 -4.18 1.05 4.37
CA ARG A 589 -3.19 2.01 4.87
C ARG A 589 -2.80 1.72 6.31
N PRO A 590 -1.57 2.04 6.73
CA PRO A 590 -0.55 2.80 6.00
C PRO A 590 0.27 1.94 5.03
N VAL A 591 0.93 2.58 4.05
CA VAL A 591 2.03 1.98 3.28
C VAL A 591 3.32 2.16 4.08
N ARG A 592 3.99 1.06 4.43
CA ARG A 592 5.21 1.02 5.24
C ARG A 592 6.45 0.70 4.40
N VAL A 593 7.57 1.28 4.81
CA VAL A 593 8.91 0.87 4.37
C VAL A 593 9.76 0.64 5.61
N GLY A 594 10.58 -0.40 5.59
CA GLY A 594 11.21 -0.92 6.80
C GLY A 594 10.26 -1.78 7.62
N ASN A 595 10.75 -2.32 8.73
CA ASN A 595 9.95 -3.14 9.62
C ASN A 595 10.41 -2.97 11.07
N LEU A 596 9.45 -2.72 11.97
CA LEU A 596 9.73 -2.52 13.40
C LEU A 596 10.34 -3.75 14.09
N ALA A 597 10.15 -4.96 13.54
CA ALA A 597 10.76 -6.18 14.06
C ALA A 597 12.29 -6.12 14.15
N ASN A 598 12.93 -5.21 13.41
CA ASN A 598 14.38 -4.97 13.46
C ASN A 598 14.90 -4.66 14.88
N HIS A 599 14.06 -4.19 15.80
CA HIS A 599 14.46 -3.88 17.18
C HIS A 599 14.05 -4.95 18.21
N GLN A 600 13.43 -6.04 17.76
CA GLN A 600 12.93 -7.08 18.65
C GLN A 600 13.98 -8.13 18.98
N VAL A 601 13.86 -8.71 20.17
CA VAL A 601 14.59 -9.94 20.54
C VAL A 601 13.78 -11.13 20.04
N GLN A 602 14.43 -11.98 19.25
CA GLN A 602 13.90 -13.26 18.79
C GLN A 602 14.96 -14.34 19.03
N LEU A 603 14.64 -15.29 19.90
CA LEU A 603 15.56 -16.37 20.25
C LEU A 603 15.41 -17.57 19.31
N ASP A 604 14.36 -17.59 18.50
CA ASP A 604 14.05 -18.68 17.59
C ASP A 604 14.93 -18.70 16.33
N VAL A 605 15.55 -17.58 15.97
CA VAL A 605 16.36 -17.43 14.74
C VAL A 605 17.52 -18.42 14.61
N PHE A 606 18.00 -18.97 15.72
CA PHE A 606 19.15 -19.89 15.75
C PHE A 606 18.82 -21.30 15.25
N GLY A 607 17.64 -21.82 15.61
CA GLY A 607 17.23 -23.20 15.31
C GLY A 607 17.22 -23.50 13.81
N PRO A 608 16.50 -22.71 12.99
CA PRO A 608 16.43 -22.87 11.55
C PRO A 608 17.81 -22.84 10.85
N VAL A 609 18.73 -22.00 11.33
CA VAL A 609 20.10 -21.93 10.79
C VAL A 609 20.88 -23.21 11.08
N VAL A 610 20.79 -23.74 12.31
CA VAL A 610 21.48 -25.00 12.64
C VAL A 610 20.85 -26.20 11.92
N GLU A 611 19.52 -26.21 11.73
CA GLU A 611 18.86 -27.23 10.91
C GLU A 611 19.30 -27.18 9.45
N LEU A 612 19.44 -25.97 8.86
CA LEU A 612 20.01 -25.81 7.52
C LEU A 612 21.43 -26.41 7.44
N VAL A 613 22.29 -26.11 8.41
CA VAL A 613 23.66 -26.67 8.45
C VAL A 613 23.62 -28.19 8.57
N ALA A 614 22.72 -28.75 9.37
CA ALA A 614 22.56 -30.19 9.51
C ALA A 614 22.16 -30.86 8.19
N GLU A 615 21.17 -30.31 7.48
CA GLU A 615 20.72 -30.84 6.19
C GLU A 615 21.80 -30.69 5.11
N LEU A 616 22.46 -29.54 5.06
CA LEU A 616 23.54 -29.28 4.12
C LEU A 616 24.74 -30.21 4.35
N ALA A 617 25.11 -30.45 5.61
CA ALA A 617 26.16 -31.41 5.95
C ALA A 617 25.78 -32.83 5.54
N GLN A 618 24.54 -33.24 5.79
CA GLN A 618 24.03 -34.56 5.37
C GLN A 618 24.09 -34.74 3.86
N VAL A 619 23.63 -33.76 3.08
CA VAL A 619 23.64 -33.83 1.61
C VAL A 619 25.07 -33.84 1.06
N ARG A 620 25.99 -33.07 1.66
CA ARG A 620 27.41 -33.06 1.29
C ARG A 620 28.16 -34.32 1.73
N GLY A 621 27.69 -34.98 2.79
CA GLY A 621 28.41 -36.06 3.48
C GLY A 621 29.58 -35.55 4.33
N GLU A 622 29.68 -34.24 4.57
CA GLU A 622 30.72 -33.61 5.39
C GLU A 622 30.18 -32.37 6.11
N LEU A 623 30.72 -32.11 7.31
CA LEU A 623 30.51 -30.87 8.05
C LEU A 623 31.78 -30.02 7.98
N ARG A 624 31.71 -28.85 7.34
CA ARG A 624 32.87 -27.94 7.21
C ARG A 624 33.20 -27.29 8.56
N ASP A 625 34.45 -26.85 8.71
CA ASP A 625 34.90 -26.20 9.95
C ASP A 625 34.17 -24.87 10.20
N GLU A 626 33.95 -24.06 9.14
CA GLU A 626 33.22 -22.79 9.22
C GLU A 626 31.76 -23.00 9.68
N ASP A 627 31.07 -23.98 9.08
CA ASP A 627 29.71 -24.38 9.43
C ASP A 627 29.65 -24.84 10.90
N TRP A 628 30.64 -25.61 11.35
CA TRP A 628 30.72 -26.03 12.75
C TRP A 628 30.96 -24.87 13.72
N GLN A 629 31.81 -23.90 13.38
CA GLN A 629 31.98 -22.72 14.22
C GLN A 629 30.70 -21.89 14.30
N LEU A 630 29.93 -21.79 13.21
CA LEU A 630 28.62 -21.15 13.21
C LEU A 630 27.67 -21.85 14.18
N VAL A 631 27.57 -23.18 14.09
CA VAL A 631 26.72 -24.00 14.98
C VAL A 631 27.10 -23.81 16.44
N ARG A 632 28.41 -23.83 16.76
CA ARG A 632 28.90 -23.56 18.12
C ARG A 632 28.53 -22.16 18.61
N ALA A 633 28.67 -21.15 17.74
CA ALA A 633 28.33 -19.78 18.07
C ALA A 633 26.82 -19.65 18.41
N MET A 634 25.95 -20.30 17.65
CA MET A 634 24.51 -20.29 17.91
C MET A 634 24.13 -21.04 19.19
N ALA A 635 24.69 -22.23 19.42
CA ALA A 635 24.44 -22.98 20.66
C ALA A 635 24.96 -22.23 21.91
N GLU A 636 26.06 -21.48 21.79
CA GLU A 636 26.58 -20.62 22.85
C GLU A 636 25.67 -19.40 23.10
N ALA A 637 25.05 -18.84 22.06
CA ALA A 637 24.05 -17.78 22.22
C ALA A 637 22.81 -18.31 22.99
N VAL A 638 22.33 -19.50 22.62
CA VAL A 638 21.23 -20.18 23.33
C VAL A 638 21.60 -20.44 24.79
N THR A 639 22.78 -20.99 25.06
CA THR A 639 23.26 -21.26 26.44
C THR A 639 23.17 -20.03 27.34
N ARG A 640 23.42 -18.83 26.78
CA ARG A 640 23.42 -17.57 27.54
C ARG A 640 22.05 -16.94 27.71
N ARG A 641 21.11 -17.14 26.76
CA ARG A 641 19.90 -16.31 26.64
C ARG A 641 18.59 -17.07 26.57
N TRP A 642 18.60 -18.40 26.43
CA TRP A 642 17.38 -19.17 26.14
C TRP A 642 16.27 -18.95 27.17
N SER A 643 16.59 -18.63 28.42
CA SER A 643 15.62 -18.40 29.48
C SER A 643 14.96 -17.01 29.42
N GLU A 644 15.43 -16.07 28.59
CA GLU A 644 14.88 -14.70 28.48
C GLU A 644 13.55 -14.66 27.69
N PRO A 645 12.54 -13.88 28.12
CA PRO A 645 11.35 -13.61 27.29
C PRO A 645 11.70 -12.97 25.94
N ASP A 646 10.93 -13.28 24.89
CA ASP A 646 11.14 -12.77 23.53
C ASP A 646 9.81 -12.45 22.81
N HIS A 647 9.88 -11.99 21.55
CA HIS A 647 8.70 -11.59 20.78
C HIS A 647 8.08 -12.73 19.96
N GLY A 648 8.72 -13.90 19.93
CA GLY A 648 8.26 -15.05 19.16
C GLY A 648 8.36 -14.84 17.65
N ILE A 649 7.82 -15.82 16.92
CA ILE A 649 7.88 -15.89 15.45
C ILE A 649 7.00 -14.83 14.76
N TRP A 650 5.91 -14.40 15.40
CA TRP A 650 4.93 -13.48 14.82
C TRP A 650 5.20 -12.00 15.10
N GLU A 651 6.28 -11.69 15.82
CA GLU A 651 6.80 -10.32 15.95
C GLU A 651 5.78 -9.33 16.55
N GLU A 652 4.86 -9.83 17.38
CA GLU A 652 3.78 -9.03 17.99
C GLU A 652 4.34 -7.80 18.71
N ARG A 653 3.68 -6.64 18.57
CA ARG A 653 4.11 -5.36 19.15
C ARG A 653 3.81 -5.24 20.66
N HIS A 654 3.70 -6.38 21.34
CA HIS A 654 3.45 -6.50 22.77
C HIS A 654 4.74 -6.72 23.57
N VAL A 655 4.60 -6.77 24.89
CA VAL A 655 5.72 -7.10 25.78
C VAL A 655 6.23 -8.53 25.51
N PRO A 656 7.55 -8.77 25.61
CA PRO A 656 8.14 -10.10 25.46
C PRO A 656 7.58 -11.12 26.46
N ARG A 657 7.43 -12.38 26.03
CA ARG A 657 6.90 -13.50 26.83
C ARG A 657 7.74 -14.75 26.62
N HIS A 658 7.57 -15.78 27.46
CA HIS A 658 8.20 -17.09 27.24
C HIS A 658 7.43 -17.87 26.18
N ARG A 659 7.73 -17.60 24.90
CA ARG A 659 7.03 -18.19 23.76
C ARG A 659 7.43 -19.65 23.58
N VAL A 660 6.44 -20.54 23.43
CA VAL A 660 6.68 -21.98 23.29
C VAL A 660 7.53 -22.26 22.05
N TYR A 661 7.16 -21.70 20.90
CA TYR A 661 7.91 -21.86 19.65
C TYR A 661 9.39 -21.47 19.80
N SER A 662 9.68 -20.33 20.43
CA SER A 662 11.06 -19.86 20.60
C SER A 662 11.90 -20.78 21.47
N ARG A 663 11.30 -21.37 22.50
CA ARG A 663 11.95 -22.36 23.37
C ARG A 663 12.20 -23.67 22.64
N VAL A 664 11.25 -24.11 21.81
CA VAL A 664 11.45 -25.26 20.91
C VAL A 664 12.63 -24.99 19.97
N MET A 665 12.73 -23.81 19.36
CA MET A 665 13.85 -23.48 18.47
C MET A 665 15.20 -23.36 19.20
N CYS A 666 15.21 -22.92 20.46
CA CYS A 666 16.39 -23.00 21.32
C CYS A 666 16.81 -24.47 21.54
N TRP A 667 15.86 -25.36 21.84
CA TRP A 667 16.12 -26.79 21.96
C TRP A 667 16.65 -27.39 20.66
N VAL A 668 16.02 -27.08 19.52
CA VAL A 668 16.45 -27.51 18.18
C VAL A 668 17.91 -27.13 17.94
N THR A 669 18.29 -25.89 18.27
CA THR A 669 19.67 -25.41 18.11
C THR A 669 20.67 -26.33 18.81
N VAL A 670 20.42 -26.67 20.07
CA VAL A 670 21.33 -27.49 20.88
C VAL A 670 21.28 -28.97 20.45
N ASP A 671 20.08 -29.51 20.21
CA ASP A 671 19.89 -30.90 19.79
C ASP A 671 20.59 -31.20 18.46
N ARG A 672 20.40 -30.33 17.46
CA ARG A 672 21.04 -30.50 16.15
C ARG A 672 22.55 -30.28 16.22
N ALA A 673 23.03 -29.38 17.08
CA ALA A 673 24.46 -29.19 17.32
C ALA A 673 25.12 -30.45 17.92
N ILE A 674 24.46 -31.10 18.88
CA ILE A 674 24.92 -32.39 19.43
C ILE A 674 24.95 -33.45 18.34
N LYS A 675 23.86 -33.63 17.59
CA LYS A 675 23.76 -34.63 16.51
C LYS A 675 24.85 -34.44 15.45
N LEU A 676 25.09 -33.20 15.03
CA LEU A 676 26.19 -32.86 14.12
C LEU A 676 27.55 -33.25 14.71
N GLY A 677 27.80 -32.97 15.99
CA GLY A 677 29.03 -33.35 16.65
C GLY A 677 29.23 -34.87 16.73
N GLU A 678 28.18 -35.62 17.04
CA GLU A 678 28.21 -37.08 17.12
C GLU A 678 28.47 -37.73 15.74
N VAL A 679 27.72 -37.30 14.73
CA VAL A 679 27.79 -37.86 13.37
C VAL A 679 29.13 -37.58 12.70
N TYR A 680 29.67 -36.36 12.87
CA TYR A 680 30.89 -35.92 12.18
C TYR A 680 32.13 -35.89 13.10
N GLY A 681 32.05 -36.45 14.30
CA GLY A 681 33.18 -36.56 15.24
C GLY A 681 33.75 -35.23 15.69
N ARG A 682 32.91 -34.21 15.89
CA ARG A 682 33.33 -32.91 16.45
C ARG A 682 33.28 -32.93 17.98
N GLU A 683 34.09 -32.09 18.60
CA GLU A 683 34.10 -31.94 20.06
C GLU A 683 32.82 -31.26 20.55
N ILE A 684 32.02 -32.00 21.33
CA ILE A 684 30.77 -31.52 21.93
C ILE A 684 31.06 -30.96 23.33
N PRO A 685 30.73 -29.69 23.62
CA PRO A 685 30.86 -29.15 24.96
C PRO A 685 30.04 -29.93 26.00
N ALA A 686 30.67 -30.24 27.14
CA ALA A 686 30.10 -31.15 28.14
C ALA A 686 28.71 -30.74 28.66
N GLY A 687 28.41 -29.44 28.73
CA GLY A 687 27.13 -28.93 29.25
C GLY A 687 25.96 -28.97 28.25
N TRP A 688 26.19 -29.28 26.97
CA TRP A 688 25.11 -29.21 25.96
C TRP A 688 24.05 -30.29 26.14
N HIS A 689 24.43 -31.50 26.55
CA HIS A 689 23.45 -32.55 26.82
C HIS A 689 22.50 -32.14 27.96
N ASP A 690 23.05 -31.64 29.07
CA ASP A 690 22.25 -31.17 30.20
C ASP A 690 21.36 -29.99 29.79
N LEU A 691 21.90 -29.03 29.03
CA LEU A 691 21.14 -27.89 28.51
C LEU A 691 19.98 -28.32 27.60
N ARG A 692 20.21 -29.29 26.71
CA ARG A 692 19.16 -29.83 25.83
C ARG A 692 18.01 -30.41 26.66
N GLU A 693 18.33 -31.23 27.66
CA GLU A 693 17.32 -31.84 28.53
C GLU A 693 16.62 -30.78 29.41
N GLU A 694 17.33 -29.76 29.87
CA GLU A 694 16.77 -28.65 30.65
C GLU A 694 15.71 -27.88 29.83
N ILE A 695 16.05 -27.45 28.62
CA ILE A 695 15.11 -26.74 27.74
C ILE A 695 13.93 -27.64 27.37
N ALA A 696 14.17 -28.93 27.08
CA ALA A 696 13.12 -29.87 26.75
C ALA A 696 12.10 -30.02 27.90
N ASN A 697 12.59 -30.24 29.12
CA ASN A 697 11.74 -30.36 30.30
C ASN A 697 10.99 -29.06 30.60
N ASP A 698 11.64 -27.91 30.42
CA ASP A 698 11.01 -26.60 30.60
C ASP A 698 9.80 -26.42 29.66
N VAL A 699 9.97 -26.69 28.35
CA VAL A 699 8.89 -26.60 27.36
C VAL A 699 7.77 -27.59 27.65
N LEU A 700 8.10 -28.84 27.93
CA LEU A 700 7.11 -29.89 28.15
C LEU A 700 6.31 -29.70 29.45
N THR A 701 6.88 -28.99 30.43
CA THR A 701 6.23 -28.70 31.71
C THR A 701 5.42 -27.41 31.67
N HIS A 702 5.99 -26.33 31.13
CA HIS A 702 5.39 -25.00 31.19
C HIS A 702 4.63 -24.60 29.91
N GLY A 703 4.90 -25.24 28.78
CA GLY A 703 4.22 -24.98 27.52
C GLY A 703 2.87 -25.69 27.38
N TRP A 704 2.64 -26.77 28.13
CA TRP A 704 1.36 -27.49 28.13
C TRP A 704 0.37 -26.82 29.07
N ASN A 705 -0.88 -26.65 28.60
CA ASN A 705 -1.95 -26.09 29.41
C ASN A 705 -3.11 -27.09 29.56
N ASP A 706 -3.39 -27.52 30.79
CA ASP A 706 -4.44 -28.49 31.10
C ASP A 706 -5.87 -27.97 30.88
N GLU A 707 -6.10 -26.65 30.86
CA GLU A 707 -7.42 -26.08 30.64
C GLU A 707 -7.85 -26.20 29.18
N VAL A 708 -6.95 -25.85 28.26
CA VAL A 708 -7.22 -25.90 26.81
C VAL A 708 -6.72 -27.19 26.14
N GLN A 709 -6.07 -28.07 26.89
CA GLN A 709 -5.55 -29.36 26.41
C GLN A 709 -4.66 -29.20 25.18
N ALA A 710 -3.76 -28.22 25.19
CA ALA A 710 -2.85 -27.94 24.09
C ALA A 710 -1.55 -27.29 24.58
N PHE A 711 -0.50 -27.40 23.76
CA PHE A 711 0.62 -26.46 23.85
C PHE A 711 0.17 -25.09 23.36
N THR A 712 0.34 -24.06 24.20
CA THR A 712 -0.16 -22.71 23.95
C THR A 712 0.89 -21.82 23.30
N THR A 713 0.51 -20.57 23.03
CA THR A 713 1.39 -19.53 22.47
C THR A 713 2.62 -19.29 23.34
N ALA A 714 2.42 -19.16 24.66
CA ALA A 714 3.43 -18.83 25.65
C ALA A 714 3.05 -19.45 26.99
N TYR A 715 4.03 -19.61 27.90
CA TYR A 715 3.83 -20.30 29.17
C TYR A 715 2.73 -19.70 30.05
N ASP A 716 2.52 -18.38 29.95
CA ASP A 716 1.57 -17.62 30.76
C ASP A 716 0.26 -17.34 30.00
N GLY A 717 -0.48 -18.36 29.58
CA GLY A 717 -1.78 -18.16 28.95
C GLY A 717 -2.45 -19.42 28.39
N THR A 718 -3.65 -19.23 27.86
CA THR A 718 -4.49 -20.26 27.24
C THR A 718 -4.63 -20.08 25.72
N ASP A 719 -4.07 -19.02 25.15
CA ASP A 719 -4.18 -18.72 23.72
C ASP A 719 -3.49 -19.80 22.86
N LEU A 720 -4.22 -20.34 21.88
CA LEU A 720 -3.67 -21.25 20.89
C LEU A 720 -2.86 -20.49 19.83
N ASP A 721 -1.86 -21.18 19.29
CA ASP A 721 -0.99 -20.69 18.22
C ASP A 721 -0.60 -21.84 17.30
N ALA A 722 -0.75 -21.68 15.99
CA ALA A 722 -0.37 -22.70 15.01
C ALA A 722 1.13 -23.07 15.11
N ALA A 723 1.99 -22.15 15.58
CA ALA A 723 3.41 -22.40 15.77
C ALA A 723 3.70 -23.45 16.87
N SER A 724 2.75 -23.75 17.76
CA SER A 724 2.95 -24.78 18.79
C SER A 724 2.97 -26.21 18.22
N LEU A 725 2.55 -26.40 16.96
CA LEU A 725 2.77 -27.65 16.23
C LEU A 725 4.25 -28.05 16.19
N PHE A 726 5.18 -27.09 16.23
CA PHE A 726 6.61 -27.37 16.22
C PHE A 726 7.11 -28.16 17.43
N VAL A 727 6.36 -28.23 18.53
CA VAL A 727 6.69 -29.14 19.63
C VAL A 727 6.80 -30.58 19.11
N GLY A 728 5.90 -31.00 18.21
CA GLY A 728 6.00 -32.29 17.51
C GLY A 728 6.82 -32.22 16.22
N LEU A 729 6.64 -31.20 15.37
CA LEU A 729 7.32 -31.14 14.06
C LEU A 729 8.85 -31.09 14.19
N ALA A 730 9.37 -30.46 15.25
CA ALA A 730 10.81 -30.43 15.52
C ALA A 730 11.35 -31.75 16.11
N GLY A 731 10.47 -32.65 16.56
CA GLY A 731 10.79 -33.90 17.25
C GLY A 731 11.11 -33.75 18.74
N LEU A 732 10.62 -32.69 19.40
CA LEU A 732 10.80 -32.50 20.85
C LEU A 732 9.92 -33.47 21.67
N ILE A 733 8.73 -33.78 21.18
CA ILE A 733 7.81 -34.75 21.77
C ILE A 733 7.55 -35.90 20.80
N ASP A 734 7.30 -37.11 21.33
CA ASP A 734 6.90 -38.25 20.52
C ASP A 734 5.54 -37.97 19.86
N PRO A 735 5.36 -38.20 18.54
CA PRO A 735 4.09 -37.97 17.85
C PRO A 735 2.89 -38.75 18.42
N SER A 736 3.13 -39.86 19.13
CA SER A 736 2.09 -40.64 19.80
C SER A 736 1.72 -40.14 21.19
N ASP A 737 2.43 -39.14 21.73
CA ASP A 737 2.08 -38.49 23.00
C ASP A 737 0.71 -37.80 22.88
N GLU A 738 -0.19 -38.11 23.81
CA GLU A 738 -1.56 -37.59 23.82
C GLU A 738 -1.60 -36.06 23.81
N ARG A 739 -0.61 -35.39 24.43
CA ARG A 739 -0.52 -33.92 24.44
C ARG A 739 -0.32 -33.35 23.04
N PHE A 740 0.51 -33.99 22.22
CA PHE A 740 0.72 -33.52 20.84
C PHE A 740 -0.53 -33.79 19.98
N GLN A 741 -1.12 -34.97 20.10
CA GLN A 741 -2.36 -35.33 19.40
C GLN A 741 -3.51 -34.35 19.72
N HIS A 742 -3.68 -33.99 20.99
CA HIS A 742 -4.66 -32.99 21.41
C HIS A 742 -4.32 -31.60 20.87
N THR A 743 -3.05 -31.21 20.85
CA THR A 743 -2.62 -29.92 20.27
C THR A 743 -2.96 -29.82 18.78
N VAL A 744 -2.70 -30.86 17.99
CA VAL A 744 -3.08 -30.92 16.56
C VAL A 744 -4.59 -30.79 16.39
N THR A 745 -5.36 -31.51 17.21
CA THR A 745 -6.83 -31.47 17.18
C THR A 745 -7.38 -30.10 17.57
N ALA A 746 -6.80 -29.46 18.59
CA ALA A 746 -7.20 -28.12 19.04
C ALA A 746 -6.92 -27.06 17.97
N ILE A 747 -5.75 -27.11 17.33
CA ILE A 747 -5.38 -26.16 16.26
C ILE A 747 -6.28 -26.36 15.03
N GLU A 748 -6.57 -27.60 14.65
CA GLU A 748 -7.55 -27.89 13.62
C GLU A 748 -8.92 -27.31 13.96
N ALA A 749 -9.43 -27.55 15.17
CA ALA A 749 -10.78 -27.12 15.55
C ALA A 749 -10.92 -25.60 15.64
N GLU A 750 -9.91 -24.92 16.20
CA GLU A 750 -10.02 -23.50 16.58
C GLU A 750 -9.37 -22.55 15.57
N LEU A 751 -8.34 -22.99 14.84
CA LEU A 751 -7.56 -22.13 13.95
C LEU A 751 -7.70 -22.49 12.46
N ARG A 752 -8.21 -23.67 12.07
CA ARG A 752 -8.47 -23.97 10.66
C ARG A 752 -9.76 -23.29 10.18
N SER A 753 -9.75 -22.82 8.92
CA SER A 753 -10.94 -22.37 8.22
C SER A 753 -10.79 -22.66 6.73
N GLY A 754 -11.52 -23.66 6.23
CA GLY A 754 -11.38 -24.13 4.85
C GLY A 754 -9.96 -24.58 4.53
N SER A 755 -9.39 -23.98 3.48
CA SER A 755 -8.05 -24.23 2.94
C SER A 755 -6.91 -23.61 3.75
N THR A 756 -7.22 -22.85 4.80
CA THR A 756 -6.23 -22.06 5.51
C THR A 756 -6.28 -22.25 7.03
N VAL A 757 -5.20 -21.83 7.71
CA VAL A 757 -5.06 -21.90 9.17
C VAL A 757 -4.57 -20.55 9.67
N TYR A 758 -5.28 -19.96 10.63
CA TYR A 758 -4.88 -18.71 11.27
C TYR A 758 -3.65 -18.92 12.16
N ARG A 759 -2.81 -17.89 12.32
CA ARG A 759 -1.69 -17.94 13.28
C ARG A 759 -2.23 -18.15 14.70
N TYR A 760 -3.22 -17.35 15.05
CA TYR A 760 -3.95 -17.33 16.31
C TYR A 760 -5.28 -16.58 16.12
N ARG A 761 -6.16 -16.59 17.14
CA ARG A 761 -7.44 -15.84 17.16
C ARG A 761 -7.62 -15.03 18.45
N ARG A 762 -6.59 -14.29 18.84
CA ARG A 762 -6.57 -13.39 20.02
C ARG A 762 -6.45 -11.93 19.59
N ASP A 763 -6.72 -11.02 20.53
CA ASP A 763 -6.39 -9.60 20.39
C ASP A 763 -4.89 -9.39 20.60
N ASP A 764 -4.18 -9.04 19.53
CA ASP A 764 -2.75 -8.75 19.51
C ASP A 764 -2.46 -7.24 19.53
N GLY A 765 -3.43 -6.42 19.94
CA GLY A 765 -3.30 -4.97 20.09
C GLY A 765 -3.33 -4.18 18.78
N LEU A 766 -3.56 -4.84 17.64
CA LEU A 766 -3.77 -4.18 16.34
C LEU A 766 -5.24 -4.31 15.90
N PRO A 767 -5.86 -3.22 15.41
CA PRO A 767 -7.24 -3.26 14.96
C PRO A 767 -7.38 -4.06 13.65
N GLY A 768 -8.57 -4.64 13.45
CA GLY A 768 -8.86 -5.46 12.28
C GLY A 768 -8.54 -6.93 12.48
N GLY A 769 -8.84 -7.74 11.47
CA GLY A 769 -8.48 -9.15 11.41
C GLY A 769 -7.23 -9.42 10.57
N GLU A 770 -7.04 -10.68 10.21
CA GLU A 770 -6.09 -11.15 9.20
C GLU A 770 -6.72 -12.28 8.40
N GLY A 771 -6.12 -12.68 7.28
CA GLY A 771 -6.42 -13.95 6.61
C GLY A 771 -5.68 -15.12 7.27
N GLY A 772 -6.04 -16.35 6.90
CA GLY A 772 -5.27 -17.51 7.33
C GLY A 772 -3.97 -17.64 6.52
N PHE A 773 -2.92 -18.16 7.14
CA PHE A 773 -1.60 -18.31 6.53
C PHE A 773 -1.45 -19.66 5.82
N HIS A 774 -0.97 -19.65 4.59
CA HIS A 774 -0.63 -20.88 3.86
C HIS A 774 0.44 -21.70 4.58
N LEU A 775 1.38 -21.05 5.25
CA LEU A 775 2.42 -21.70 6.05
C LEU A 775 1.83 -22.50 7.21
N CYS A 776 0.85 -21.93 7.94
CA CYS A 776 0.19 -22.61 9.04
C CYS A 776 -0.64 -23.81 8.55
N ALA A 777 -1.26 -23.69 7.37
CA ALA A 777 -1.91 -24.83 6.71
C ALA A 777 -0.90 -25.93 6.37
N ALA A 778 0.28 -25.57 5.85
CA ALA A 778 1.36 -26.53 5.59
C ALA A 778 1.85 -27.23 6.85
N TRP A 779 1.99 -26.51 7.97
CA TRP A 779 2.36 -27.13 9.26
C TRP A 779 1.29 -28.07 9.78
N LEU A 780 0.00 -27.74 9.61
CA LEU A 780 -1.08 -28.65 9.99
C LEU A 780 -1.11 -29.91 9.11
N ILE A 781 -0.86 -29.79 7.81
CA ILE A 781 -0.70 -30.94 6.90
C ILE A 781 0.47 -31.83 7.37
N GLU A 782 1.62 -31.24 7.70
CA GLU A 782 2.77 -32.00 8.21
C GLU A 782 2.46 -32.67 9.54
N ALA A 783 1.75 -32.00 10.44
CA ALA A 783 1.34 -32.57 11.71
C ALA A 783 0.33 -33.71 11.56
N TYR A 784 -0.62 -33.61 10.61
CA TYR A 784 -1.51 -34.72 10.26
C TYR A 784 -0.73 -35.94 9.77
N LEU A 785 0.24 -35.76 8.87
CA LEU A 785 1.08 -36.86 8.41
C LEU A 785 1.88 -37.49 9.55
N LEU A 786 2.45 -36.66 10.42
CA LEU A 786 3.24 -37.10 11.57
C LEU A 786 2.40 -37.88 12.61
N THR A 787 1.12 -37.56 12.71
CA THR A 787 0.16 -38.22 13.62
C THR A 787 -0.63 -39.37 12.98
N GLY A 788 -0.34 -39.71 11.72
CA GLY A 788 -0.98 -40.82 11.00
C GLY A 788 -2.32 -40.48 10.34
N ARG A 789 -2.70 -39.20 10.29
CA ARG A 789 -3.94 -38.65 9.72
C ARG A 789 -3.79 -38.29 8.25
N ARG A 790 -3.36 -39.25 7.43
CA ARG A 790 -2.96 -38.99 6.04
C ARG A 790 -4.10 -38.49 5.15
N THR A 791 -5.32 -38.98 5.33
CA THR A 791 -6.47 -38.55 4.51
C THR A 791 -6.74 -37.06 4.71
N GLU A 792 -6.73 -36.57 5.95
CA GLU A 792 -6.92 -35.15 6.25
C GLU A 792 -5.78 -34.28 5.71
N ALA A 793 -4.56 -34.81 5.68
CA ALA A 793 -3.40 -34.16 5.07
C ALA A 793 -3.56 -34.01 3.55
N GLU A 794 -4.00 -35.06 2.85
CA GLU A 794 -4.25 -35.06 1.41
C GLU A 794 -5.38 -34.07 1.06
N GLU A 795 -6.48 -34.09 1.81
CA GLU A 795 -7.62 -33.18 1.59
C GLU A 795 -7.26 -31.70 1.82
N LEU A 796 -6.50 -31.38 2.87
CA LEU A 796 -6.07 -30.00 3.12
C LEU A 796 -5.00 -29.54 2.12
N PHE A 797 -4.15 -30.46 1.65
CA PHE A 797 -3.15 -30.13 0.62
C PHE A 797 -3.80 -29.84 -0.75
N GLU A 798 -4.81 -30.60 -1.17
CA GLU A 798 -5.58 -30.29 -2.39
C GLU A 798 -6.18 -28.88 -2.30
N GLN A 799 -6.75 -28.52 -1.16
CA GLN A 799 -7.30 -27.18 -0.93
C GLN A 799 -6.24 -26.06 -0.94
N LEU A 800 -5.03 -26.33 -0.44
CA LEU A 800 -3.90 -25.40 -0.52
C LEU A 800 -3.44 -25.19 -1.97
N VAL A 801 -3.41 -26.26 -2.77
CA VAL A 801 -3.07 -26.22 -4.20
C VAL A 801 -4.10 -25.39 -4.98
N ASP A 802 -5.38 -25.57 -4.71
CA ASP A 802 -6.47 -24.81 -5.35
C ASP A 802 -6.41 -23.30 -5.02
N ALA A 803 -5.78 -22.91 -3.92
CA ALA A 803 -5.56 -21.51 -3.55
C ALA A 803 -4.38 -20.86 -4.29
N ALA A 804 -3.56 -21.62 -5.02
CA ALA A 804 -2.49 -21.05 -5.83
C ALA A 804 -3.07 -20.22 -6.98
N GLY A 805 -2.43 -19.08 -7.26
CA GLY A 805 -2.81 -18.24 -8.38
C GLY A 805 -2.69 -18.96 -9.73
N PRO A 806 -3.31 -18.43 -10.81
CA PRO A 806 -3.31 -19.09 -12.13
C PRO A 806 -1.92 -19.31 -12.75
N THR A 807 -0.89 -18.64 -12.24
CA THR A 807 0.51 -18.82 -12.66
C THR A 807 1.34 -19.63 -11.65
N GLY A 808 0.70 -20.20 -10.62
CA GLY A 808 1.28 -21.05 -9.60
C GLY A 808 2.00 -20.29 -8.48
N LEU A 809 1.68 -19.01 -8.27
CA LEU A 809 2.23 -18.19 -7.19
C LEU A 809 1.29 -18.14 -5.99
N LEU A 810 1.86 -18.14 -4.78
CA LEU A 810 1.12 -18.04 -3.52
C LEU A 810 1.48 -16.75 -2.77
N PRO A 811 0.47 -16.03 -2.26
CA PRO A 811 0.66 -14.90 -1.37
C PRO A 811 1.01 -15.39 0.05
N GLU A 812 1.10 -14.48 1.01
CA GLU A 812 1.24 -14.82 2.44
C GLU A 812 -0.02 -15.49 3.01
N GLN A 813 -1.19 -14.94 2.70
CA GLN A 813 -2.46 -15.29 3.34
C GLN A 813 -3.60 -15.46 2.34
N TYR A 814 -4.66 -16.11 2.81
CA TYR A 814 -5.91 -16.27 2.10
C TYR A 814 -7.09 -15.97 3.03
N ASP A 815 -8.06 -15.19 2.54
CA ASP A 815 -9.35 -15.01 3.19
C ASP A 815 -10.33 -16.09 2.71
N PRO A 816 -10.71 -17.05 3.57
CA PRO A 816 -11.61 -18.13 3.20
C PRO A 816 -13.07 -17.69 3.06
N VAL A 817 -13.43 -16.48 3.52
CA VAL A 817 -14.80 -15.94 3.42
C VAL A 817 -14.95 -15.13 2.14
N ALA A 818 -14.00 -14.24 1.86
CA ALA A 818 -14.01 -13.43 0.65
C ALA A 818 -13.38 -14.15 -0.56
N GLU A 819 -12.83 -15.35 -0.36
CA GLU A 819 -12.17 -16.19 -1.37
C GLU A 819 -11.12 -15.42 -2.19
N ARG A 820 -10.20 -14.77 -1.47
CA ARG A 820 -9.18 -13.89 -2.06
C ARG A 820 -7.86 -13.95 -1.32
N SER A 821 -6.80 -13.70 -2.06
CA SER A 821 -5.45 -13.59 -1.49
C SER A 821 -5.22 -12.29 -0.75
N LEU A 822 -4.39 -12.38 0.29
CA LEU A 822 -4.00 -11.30 1.20
C LEU A 822 -2.51 -11.40 1.55
N GLY A 823 -1.94 -10.30 2.07
CA GLY A 823 -0.55 -10.19 2.47
C GLY A 823 0.44 -10.17 1.28
N ASN A 824 1.74 -10.19 1.60
CA ASN A 824 2.79 -9.97 0.58
C ASN A 824 2.89 -11.08 -0.47
N HIS A 825 3.40 -10.78 -1.67
CA HIS A 825 3.35 -11.68 -2.83
C HIS A 825 4.52 -11.58 -3.82
N PRO A 826 4.97 -12.71 -4.39
CA PRO A 826 4.83 -14.04 -3.81
C PRO A 826 5.59 -14.08 -2.48
N GLN A 827 5.16 -14.95 -1.57
CA GLN A 827 5.74 -15.06 -0.24
C GLN A 827 6.48 -16.40 -0.10
N ALA A 828 7.68 -16.36 0.48
CA ALA A 828 8.60 -17.50 0.51
C ALA A 828 8.08 -18.67 1.37
N TYR A 829 7.52 -18.39 2.55
CA TYR A 829 6.93 -19.40 3.42
C TYR A 829 5.81 -20.24 2.79
N SER A 830 4.94 -19.64 1.99
CA SER A 830 3.83 -20.31 1.33
C SER A 830 4.35 -21.29 0.29
N HIS A 831 5.36 -20.85 -0.48
CA HIS A 831 6.02 -21.69 -1.47
C HIS A 831 6.85 -22.82 -0.83
N LEU A 832 7.59 -22.56 0.24
CA LEU A 832 8.36 -23.61 0.92
C LEU A 832 7.43 -24.60 1.64
N GLY A 833 6.30 -24.13 2.19
CA GLY A 833 5.27 -24.98 2.78
C GLY A 833 4.66 -25.94 1.76
N LEU A 834 4.33 -25.45 0.55
CA LEU A 834 3.83 -26.29 -0.54
C LEU A 834 4.84 -27.36 -0.94
N ILE A 835 6.11 -26.99 -1.12
CA ILE A 835 7.19 -27.94 -1.46
C ILE A 835 7.31 -29.01 -0.37
N ARG A 836 7.30 -28.59 0.91
CA ARG A 836 7.42 -29.49 2.05
C ARG A 836 6.29 -30.51 2.10
N CYS A 837 5.05 -30.07 1.98
CA CYS A 837 3.88 -30.96 1.97
C CYS A 837 3.92 -31.95 0.80
N ALA A 838 4.24 -31.48 -0.40
CA ALA A 838 4.35 -32.35 -1.58
C ALA A 838 5.41 -33.45 -1.40
N LYS A 839 6.59 -33.11 -0.83
CA LYS A 839 7.64 -34.09 -0.52
C LYS A 839 7.16 -35.14 0.48
N LEU A 840 6.58 -34.71 1.60
CA LEU A 840 6.09 -35.64 2.63
C LEU A 840 4.98 -36.55 2.11
N LEU A 841 4.06 -36.03 1.30
CA LEU A 841 2.99 -36.81 0.67
C LEU A 841 3.51 -37.81 -0.35
N SER A 842 4.57 -37.48 -1.08
CA SER A 842 5.21 -38.42 -2.01
C SER A 842 5.92 -39.60 -1.33
N GLY A 843 6.13 -39.53 0.00
CA GLY A 843 6.92 -40.51 0.75
C GLY A 843 8.42 -40.44 0.45
N ALA A 844 8.89 -39.28 -0.02
CA ALA A 844 10.27 -39.00 -0.43
C ALA A 844 11.09 -38.32 0.67
#